data_AF-A0A1T5IAL8-F1
#
_entry.id   AF-A0A1T5IAL8-F1
#
_cell.length_a   1.000
_cell.length_b   1.000
_cell.length_c   1.000
_cell.angle_alpha   90.00
_cell.angle_beta   90.00
_cell.angle_gamma   90.00
#
_symmetry.space_group_name_H-M   'P 1'
#
loop_
_entity.id
_entity.type
_entity.pdbx_description
1 polymer ?
#
loop_
_entity_poly.entity_id
_entity_poly.type
_entity_poly.pdbx_seq_one_letter_code
_entity_poly.pdbx_strand_id
1 'polypeptide(L)'
;MPTMRSVPLGREPGEPEITSFADLTDRPLLIVGNGPSSAMPPYHRIPADVVVFRMNWFFLESNYHVGDRVDAWFSAVPHEQLEKRLQDEIRSGRYDVRRVLSPMRHAAHRDGDRYGLEPLVDVEELDSWSVPARNPRLARHFMSRPGLPTTGMQALAFGLGVGFREIYLAGIDLYESKDVRYGYTMPQVAELGLQAKDATPGYEAAHGLDTDLAFLRSCLAAYPDATVRSVSQSEMLHLYVPPAEDLPAGRPHLGPGEGSSVAATKDTVEIELPATGGVQALTVPKVDGPLWKEVDGRRCAFVTVVSGSYHHGARALANSLRAVTDVPLVALCTPDADKAALAASGILTLDVPPIVNPVLRANGAGGRPQKVQERFAATYTKLHVFRLDFLDRAVYVDSDAVVRQNIDDLFAGDDFAAVPDAGLDAPNPGVFNSGVFAFTPSYATFEAMMSRLPHTPSYDGGDQGFLNIFFDTWRALPPENNTTKRIFSHHPALFHDEDVRVLHYVGKKPWEPAGGDDRYDTLDLEWLDHLTGAEKNELIRDLRRQTDLSTTTAEPPAEVLRAVKAHLAAGRAEPAARLLGETARKRSLTTAEQRQLAIASMRLGRRRDALRTLERAKGPLATAAVGSGILVQYYRNRRK
;
A
#
# COMPACT_ATOMS: atom_id res chain seq x y z
N MET A 1 -21.26 -0.41 -34.19
CA MET A 1 -21.16 0.87 -33.48
C MET A 1 -22.07 0.77 -32.27
N PRO A 2 -21.59 0.93 -31.03
CA PRO A 2 -22.47 0.96 -29.88
C PRO A 2 -23.49 2.09 -30.08
N THR A 3 -24.76 1.85 -29.76
CA THR A 3 -25.86 2.81 -29.96
C THR A 3 -25.89 3.80 -28.79
N MET A 4 -25.80 5.10 -29.09
CA MET A 4 -26.04 6.16 -28.11
C MET A 4 -27.49 6.07 -27.61
N ARG A 5 -27.73 6.45 -26.35
CA ARG A 5 -29.09 6.65 -25.86
C ARG A 5 -29.76 7.76 -26.68
N SER A 6 -31.01 7.55 -27.09
CA SER A 6 -31.80 8.54 -27.80
C SER A 6 -32.96 8.99 -26.92
N VAL A 7 -33.23 10.29 -26.94
CA VAL A 7 -34.39 10.87 -26.26
C VAL A 7 -35.64 10.53 -27.07
N PRO A 8 -36.68 9.89 -26.48
CA PRO A 8 -37.92 9.62 -27.17
C PRO A 8 -38.56 10.90 -27.71
N LEU A 9 -39.19 10.82 -28.88
CA LEU A 9 -39.89 11.95 -29.50
C LEU A 9 -40.95 12.52 -28.52
N GLY A 10 -40.87 13.82 -28.22
CA GLY A 10 -41.81 14.51 -27.34
C GLY A 10 -41.44 14.52 -25.84
N ARG A 11 -40.26 14.03 -25.46
CA ARG A 11 -39.70 14.24 -24.11
C ARG A 11 -38.54 15.23 -24.14
N GLU A 12 -38.41 16.01 -23.08
CA GLU A 12 -37.24 16.85 -22.87
C GLU A 12 -36.03 15.99 -22.50
N PRO A 13 -34.83 16.24 -23.08
CA PRO A 13 -33.61 15.57 -22.64
C PRO A 13 -33.38 15.78 -21.13
N GLY A 14 -33.07 14.71 -20.40
CA GLY A 14 -32.75 14.79 -18.97
C GLY A 14 -33.93 14.67 -18.01
N GLU A 15 -35.18 14.60 -18.49
CA GLU A 15 -36.37 14.50 -17.62
C GLU A 15 -36.38 13.24 -16.73
N PRO A 16 -36.07 12.02 -17.23
CA PRO A 16 -35.97 10.82 -16.40
C PRO A 16 -34.85 10.96 -15.35
N GLU A 17 -33.70 11.49 -15.76
CA GLU A 17 -32.57 11.72 -14.88
C GLU A 17 -32.91 12.68 -13.74
N ILE A 18 -33.51 13.83 -14.05
CA ILE A 18 -33.91 14.81 -13.01
C ILE A 18 -34.93 14.21 -12.05
N THR A 19 -35.90 13.45 -12.57
CA THR A 19 -36.93 12.79 -11.75
C THR A 19 -36.29 11.77 -10.81
N SER A 20 -35.33 10.98 -11.30
CA SER A 20 -34.64 9.95 -10.53
C SER A 20 -33.83 10.51 -9.34
N PHE A 21 -33.33 11.75 -9.45
CA PHE A 21 -32.55 12.40 -8.40
C PHE A 21 -33.33 13.43 -7.55
N ALA A 22 -34.60 13.70 -7.85
CA ALA A 22 -35.36 14.80 -7.24
C ALA A 22 -35.38 14.78 -5.70
N ASP A 23 -35.52 13.61 -5.09
CA ASP A 23 -35.57 13.45 -3.63
C ASP A 23 -34.17 13.45 -2.96
N LEU A 24 -33.11 13.58 -3.75
CA LEU A 24 -31.72 13.51 -3.27
C LEU A 24 -31.01 14.87 -3.30
N THR A 25 -31.48 15.84 -4.09
CA THR A 25 -30.73 17.06 -4.38
C THR A 25 -30.61 18.04 -3.22
N ASP A 26 -31.44 17.89 -2.19
CA ASP A 26 -31.35 18.67 -0.94
C ASP A 26 -30.18 18.21 -0.05
N ARG A 27 -29.59 17.05 -0.35
CA ARG A 27 -28.44 16.49 0.38
C ARG A 27 -27.13 16.89 -0.29
N PRO A 28 -26.01 16.88 0.45
CA PRO A 28 -24.70 17.12 -0.14
C PRO A 28 -24.31 16.00 -1.12
N LEU A 29 -23.61 16.33 -2.20
CA LEU A 29 -23.11 15.37 -3.17
C LEU A 29 -21.61 15.13 -2.96
N LEU A 30 -21.19 13.87 -2.88
CA LEU A 30 -19.79 13.47 -2.92
C LEU A 30 -19.47 12.79 -4.26
N ILE A 31 -18.58 13.39 -5.04
CA ILE A 31 -18.08 12.83 -6.30
C ILE A 31 -16.68 12.26 -6.05
N VAL A 32 -16.53 10.94 -6.19
CA VAL A 32 -15.29 10.22 -5.89
C VAL A 32 -14.66 9.69 -7.17
N GLY A 33 -13.64 10.41 -7.65
CA GLY A 33 -12.74 9.98 -8.70
C GLY A 33 -11.75 8.91 -8.25
N ASN A 34 -10.85 8.56 -9.16
CA ASN A 34 -9.89 7.47 -8.95
C ASN A 34 -8.54 7.93 -8.41
N GLY A 35 -8.29 9.23 -8.23
CA GLY A 35 -7.00 9.75 -7.75
C GLY A 35 -6.69 9.46 -6.28
N PRO A 36 -5.45 9.70 -5.81
CA PRO A 36 -4.93 9.39 -4.46
C PRO A 36 -5.83 9.77 -3.27
N SER A 37 -6.52 10.89 -3.35
CA SER A 37 -7.39 11.35 -2.26
C SER A 37 -8.63 10.48 -2.03
N SER A 38 -8.99 9.59 -2.97
CA SER A 38 -10.09 8.64 -2.80
C SER A 38 -9.80 7.53 -1.78
N ALA A 39 -8.53 7.24 -1.49
CA ALA A 39 -8.15 6.12 -0.62
C ALA A 39 -8.19 6.45 0.88
N MET A 40 -8.30 7.72 1.28
CA MET A 40 -8.48 8.07 2.69
C MET A 40 -8.97 9.52 2.79
N PRO A 41 -10.16 9.85 2.27
CA PRO A 41 -10.61 11.24 2.26
C PRO A 41 -10.67 11.80 3.70
N PRO A 42 -10.46 13.12 3.90
CA PRO A 42 -10.63 13.75 5.20
C PRO A 42 -12.08 13.62 5.67
N TYR A 43 -12.36 12.57 6.43
CA TYR A 43 -13.68 12.15 6.89
C TYR A 43 -14.44 13.27 7.59
N HIS A 44 -13.77 14.01 8.49
CA HIS A 44 -14.29 15.14 9.24
C HIS A 44 -14.74 16.35 8.37
N ARG A 45 -14.42 16.37 7.07
CA ARG A 45 -14.81 17.44 6.13
C ARG A 45 -15.97 17.06 5.22
N ILE A 46 -16.43 15.81 5.28
CA ILE A 46 -17.45 15.26 4.38
C ILE A 46 -18.71 14.98 5.21
N PRO A 47 -19.89 15.53 4.85
CA PRO A 47 -21.13 15.24 5.59
C PRO A 47 -21.49 13.74 5.57
N ALA A 48 -22.05 13.21 6.66
CA ALA A 48 -22.41 11.79 6.74
C ALA A 48 -23.55 11.39 5.78
N ASP A 49 -24.42 12.33 5.44
CA ASP A 49 -25.60 12.14 4.61
C ASP A 49 -25.34 12.41 3.12
N VAL A 50 -24.08 12.37 2.68
CA VAL A 50 -23.73 12.58 1.26
C VAL A 50 -24.39 11.58 0.31
N VAL A 51 -24.81 12.04 -0.86
CA VAL A 51 -25.13 11.19 -2.02
C VAL A 51 -23.80 10.83 -2.71
N VAL A 52 -23.55 9.56 -3.00
CA VAL A 52 -22.22 9.09 -3.43
C VAL A 52 -22.20 8.76 -4.93
N PHE A 53 -21.44 9.54 -5.69
CA PHE A 53 -21.14 9.27 -7.10
C PHE A 53 -19.76 8.63 -7.23
N ARG A 54 -19.70 7.42 -7.79
CA ARG A 54 -18.45 6.72 -8.12
C ARG A 54 -18.27 6.66 -9.64
N MET A 55 -17.06 6.42 -10.12
CA MET A 55 -16.80 6.38 -11.57
C MET A 55 -15.79 5.32 -11.97
N ASN A 56 -15.93 4.84 -13.20
CA ASN A 56 -15.00 3.89 -13.82
C ASN A 56 -14.71 2.70 -12.89
N TRP A 57 -13.43 2.42 -12.65
CA TRP A 57 -12.91 1.26 -11.91
C TRP A 57 -12.90 1.42 -10.38
N PHE A 58 -13.84 2.16 -9.79
CA PHE A 58 -13.87 2.43 -8.34
C PHE A 58 -13.81 1.14 -7.50
N PHE A 59 -14.43 0.07 -7.98
CA PHE A 59 -14.49 -1.25 -7.35
C PHE A 59 -13.17 -2.02 -7.40
N LEU A 60 -12.07 -1.42 -7.83
CA LEU A 60 -10.73 -1.99 -7.65
C LEU A 60 -10.12 -1.61 -6.30
N GLU A 61 -10.75 -0.72 -5.52
CA GLU A 61 -10.32 -0.40 -4.16
C GLU A 61 -10.33 -1.63 -3.26
N SER A 62 -9.38 -1.75 -2.34
CA SER A 62 -9.32 -2.90 -1.43
C SER A 62 -10.19 -2.74 -0.19
N ASN A 63 -10.64 -1.52 0.11
CA ASN A 63 -11.51 -1.19 1.25
C ASN A 63 -12.62 -0.21 0.83
N TYR A 64 -13.70 -0.17 1.61
CA TYR A 64 -14.83 0.73 1.42
C TYR A 64 -14.58 2.12 2.02
N HIS A 65 -13.65 2.88 1.44
CA HIS A 65 -13.22 4.17 2.00
C HIS A 65 -14.34 5.21 2.11
N VAL A 66 -15.41 5.09 1.33
CA VAL A 66 -16.60 5.96 1.36
C VAL A 66 -17.89 5.17 1.60
N GLY A 67 -17.77 3.93 2.10
CA GLY A 67 -18.88 2.97 2.21
C GLY A 67 -19.13 2.15 0.94
N ASP A 68 -20.07 1.22 1.05
CA ASP A 68 -20.54 0.30 0.01
C ASP A 68 -21.73 0.86 -0.80
N ARG A 69 -22.42 1.88 -0.28
CA ARG A 69 -23.49 2.59 -1.01
C ARG A 69 -22.92 3.39 -2.17
N VAL A 70 -23.46 3.15 -3.37
CA VAL A 70 -23.17 3.90 -4.59
C VAL A 70 -24.50 4.37 -5.19
N ASP A 71 -24.88 5.61 -4.88
CA ASP A 71 -26.12 6.21 -5.37
C ASP A 71 -26.14 6.35 -6.91
N ALA A 72 -24.94 6.47 -7.50
CA ALA A 72 -24.74 6.56 -8.94
C ALA A 72 -23.31 6.17 -9.38
N TRP A 73 -23.21 5.31 -10.39
CA TRP A 73 -21.96 4.97 -11.06
C TRP A 73 -21.88 5.58 -12.46
N PHE A 74 -20.74 6.20 -12.79
CA PHE A 74 -20.52 6.86 -14.08
C PHE A 74 -19.48 6.15 -14.94
N SER A 75 -19.81 5.97 -16.22
CA SER A 75 -18.87 5.61 -17.29
C SER A 75 -19.17 6.37 -18.57
N ALA A 76 -18.14 6.91 -19.22
CA ALA A 76 -18.28 7.71 -20.44
C ALA A 76 -18.07 6.90 -21.73
N VAL A 77 -17.41 5.74 -21.64
CA VAL A 77 -17.04 4.92 -22.81
C VAL A 77 -17.34 3.46 -22.50
N PRO A 78 -18.03 2.74 -23.42
CA PRO A 78 -18.24 1.30 -23.29
C PRO A 78 -16.92 0.55 -23.11
N HIS A 79 -16.87 -0.33 -22.12
CA HIS A 79 -15.68 -1.14 -21.87
C HIS A 79 -16.07 -2.49 -21.28
N GLU A 80 -15.81 -3.57 -22.03
CA GLU A 80 -16.26 -4.92 -21.69
C GLU A 80 -15.88 -5.35 -20.28
N GLN A 81 -14.59 -5.26 -19.93
CA GLN A 81 -14.11 -5.71 -18.62
C GLN A 81 -14.65 -4.84 -17.48
N LEU A 82 -14.88 -3.56 -17.74
CA LEU A 82 -15.38 -2.61 -16.75
C LEU A 82 -16.85 -2.94 -16.41
N GLU A 83 -17.67 -3.10 -17.45
CA GLU A 83 -19.09 -3.45 -17.32
C GLU A 83 -19.27 -4.85 -16.71
N LYS A 84 -18.43 -5.83 -17.09
CA LYS A 84 -18.39 -7.16 -16.46
C LYS A 84 -18.13 -7.11 -14.98
N ARG A 85 -17.05 -6.44 -14.57
CA ARG A 85 -16.72 -6.37 -13.15
C ARG A 85 -17.76 -5.60 -12.35
N LEU A 86 -18.32 -4.51 -12.88
CA LEU A 86 -19.42 -3.81 -12.22
C LEU A 86 -20.61 -4.75 -11.95
N GLN A 87 -21.00 -5.57 -12.94
CA GLN A 87 -22.08 -6.55 -12.77
C GLN A 87 -21.75 -7.58 -11.67
N ASP A 88 -20.49 -8.03 -11.57
CA ASP A 88 -20.06 -8.97 -10.53
C ASP A 88 -20.10 -8.34 -9.13
N GLU A 89 -19.71 -7.07 -9.00
CA GLU A 89 -19.78 -6.32 -7.73
C GLU A 89 -21.22 -6.14 -7.24
N ILE A 90 -22.13 -5.80 -8.15
CA ILE A 90 -23.56 -5.63 -7.85
C ILE A 90 -24.18 -6.97 -7.44
N ARG A 91 -23.93 -8.04 -8.22
CA ARG A 91 -24.49 -9.38 -7.95
C ARG A 91 -23.97 -9.99 -6.66
N SER A 92 -22.70 -9.76 -6.34
CA SER A 92 -22.11 -10.26 -5.09
C SER A 92 -22.60 -9.48 -3.86
N GLY A 93 -23.31 -8.36 -4.06
CA GLY A 93 -23.74 -7.50 -2.97
C GLY A 93 -22.60 -6.74 -2.29
N ARG A 94 -21.40 -6.71 -2.90
CA ARG A 94 -20.26 -5.96 -2.36
C ARG A 94 -20.49 -4.46 -2.42
N TYR A 95 -21.23 -3.99 -3.43
CA TYR A 95 -21.69 -2.61 -3.50
C TYR A 95 -23.17 -2.55 -3.75
N ASP A 96 -23.84 -1.65 -3.02
CA ASP A 96 -25.23 -1.27 -3.27
C ASP A 96 -25.26 -0.15 -4.32
N VAL A 97 -25.21 -0.55 -5.60
CA VAL A 97 -25.25 0.39 -6.73
C VAL A 97 -26.69 0.63 -7.16
N ARG A 98 -27.18 1.86 -7.01
CA ARG A 98 -28.59 2.21 -7.33
C ARG A 98 -28.80 2.61 -8.78
N ARG A 99 -27.81 3.27 -9.39
CA ARG A 99 -27.93 3.84 -10.74
C ARG A 99 -26.65 3.67 -11.55
N VAL A 100 -26.80 3.43 -12.84
CA VAL A 100 -25.73 3.38 -13.84
C VAL A 100 -25.96 4.49 -14.85
N LEU A 101 -25.02 5.43 -14.93
CA LEU A 101 -25.08 6.58 -15.81
C LEU A 101 -23.99 6.50 -16.89
N SER A 102 -24.45 6.42 -18.13
CA SER A 102 -23.58 6.34 -19.30
C SER A 102 -24.30 6.88 -20.54
N PRO A 103 -23.61 7.59 -21.44
CA PRO A 103 -24.21 8.05 -22.69
C PRO A 103 -24.58 6.89 -23.62
N MET A 104 -24.02 5.71 -23.35
CA MET A 104 -24.29 4.46 -24.03
C MET A 104 -25.14 3.55 -23.15
N ARG A 105 -26.02 2.76 -23.76
CA ARG A 105 -26.76 1.70 -23.04
C ARG A 105 -25.79 0.65 -22.48
N HIS A 106 -26.10 0.04 -21.34
CA HIS A 106 -25.30 -1.07 -20.82
C HIS A 106 -25.28 -2.24 -21.82
N ALA A 107 -24.15 -2.96 -21.91
CA ALA A 107 -23.91 -4.01 -22.90
C ALA A 107 -25.02 -5.05 -22.98
N ALA A 108 -25.64 -5.41 -21.84
CA ALA A 108 -26.78 -6.34 -21.80
C ALA A 108 -27.97 -5.91 -22.68
N HIS A 109 -28.10 -4.60 -22.90
CA HIS A 109 -29.16 -3.96 -23.68
C HIS A 109 -28.68 -3.40 -25.03
N ARG A 110 -27.42 -3.64 -25.42
CA ARG A 110 -26.87 -3.25 -26.73
C ARG A 110 -27.03 -4.40 -27.72
N ASP A 111 -27.58 -4.11 -28.90
CA ASP A 111 -27.71 -5.10 -29.96
C ASP A 111 -26.32 -5.47 -30.52
N GLY A 112 -25.99 -6.76 -30.52
CA GLY A 112 -24.74 -7.30 -31.08
C GLY A 112 -23.47 -7.13 -30.23
N ASP A 113 -23.56 -6.45 -29.08
CA ASP A 113 -22.43 -6.12 -28.20
C ASP A 113 -22.65 -6.62 -26.76
N ARG A 114 -23.43 -7.70 -26.64
CA ARG A 114 -23.72 -8.37 -25.36
C ARG A 114 -22.50 -9.19 -24.98
N TYR A 115 -21.65 -8.67 -24.10
CA TYR A 115 -20.46 -9.36 -23.60
C TYR A 115 -20.77 -10.59 -22.70
N GLY A 116 -21.89 -11.28 -22.93
CA GLY A 116 -22.45 -12.27 -22.01
C GLY A 116 -23.08 -11.66 -20.76
N LEU A 117 -23.34 -10.36 -20.75
CA LEU A 117 -23.94 -9.64 -19.63
C LEU A 117 -25.47 -9.77 -19.65
N GLU A 118 -26.04 -9.98 -18.47
CA GLU A 118 -27.50 -9.96 -18.28
C GLU A 118 -27.96 -8.57 -17.84
N PRO A 119 -29.26 -8.25 -17.95
CA PRO A 119 -29.82 -7.03 -17.36
C PRO A 119 -29.51 -6.92 -15.87
N LEU A 120 -29.13 -5.74 -15.41
CA LEU A 120 -28.99 -5.47 -13.98
C LEU A 120 -30.39 -5.36 -13.35
N VAL A 121 -30.62 -6.12 -12.28
CA VAL A 121 -31.88 -6.09 -11.52
C VAL A 121 -31.77 -5.00 -10.45
N ASP A 122 -32.84 -4.23 -10.24
CA ASP A 122 -32.91 -3.14 -9.24
C ASP A 122 -31.88 -2.01 -9.40
N VAL A 123 -31.28 -1.88 -10.59
CA VAL A 123 -30.37 -0.79 -10.96
C VAL A 123 -30.97 0.04 -12.08
N GLU A 124 -31.11 1.34 -11.86
CA GLU A 124 -31.65 2.23 -12.89
C GLU A 124 -30.56 2.63 -13.90
N GLU A 125 -30.91 2.57 -15.18
CA GLU A 125 -30.00 2.89 -16.28
C GLU A 125 -30.34 4.24 -16.91
N LEU A 126 -29.46 5.22 -16.76
CA LEU A 126 -29.68 6.62 -17.12
C LEU A 126 -28.61 7.16 -18.09
N ASP A 127 -28.92 8.28 -18.76
CA ASP A 127 -28.01 8.99 -19.65
C ASP A 127 -27.22 10.07 -18.90
N SER A 128 -25.90 9.93 -18.82
CA SER A 128 -25.05 10.91 -18.13
C SER A 128 -24.87 12.23 -18.89
N TRP A 129 -25.22 12.29 -20.18
CA TRP A 129 -25.03 13.47 -21.02
C TRP A 129 -26.33 14.25 -21.25
N SER A 130 -27.49 13.62 -21.06
CA SER A 130 -28.80 14.24 -21.32
C SER A 130 -29.02 15.52 -20.50
N VAL A 131 -28.64 15.51 -19.23
CA VAL A 131 -28.79 16.66 -18.32
C VAL A 131 -27.77 17.77 -18.61
N PRO A 132 -26.44 17.50 -18.69
CA PRO A 132 -25.47 18.51 -19.12
C PRO A 132 -25.78 19.14 -20.49
N ALA A 133 -26.36 18.37 -21.43
CA ALA A 133 -26.72 18.84 -22.76
C ALA A 133 -27.80 19.93 -22.77
N ARG A 134 -28.61 20.05 -21.69
CA ARG A 134 -29.61 21.12 -21.55
C ARG A 134 -28.97 22.50 -21.38
N ASN A 135 -27.69 22.56 -21.00
CA ASN A 135 -26.94 23.80 -20.88
C ASN A 135 -26.02 24.01 -22.09
N PRO A 136 -26.30 24.97 -23.00
CA PRO A 136 -25.52 25.17 -24.22
C PRO A 136 -24.02 25.43 -23.98
N ARG A 137 -23.67 26.05 -22.85
CA ARG A 137 -22.27 26.34 -22.49
C ARG A 137 -21.51 25.08 -22.08
N LEU A 138 -22.20 24.08 -21.54
CA LEU A 138 -21.63 22.79 -21.15
C LEU A 138 -21.66 21.81 -22.31
N ALA A 139 -22.79 21.73 -23.03
CA ALA A 139 -23.00 20.84 -24.17
C ALA A 139 -21.88 20.91 -25.22
N ARG A 140 -21.36 22.12 -25.51
CA ARG A 140 -20.26 22.31 -26.48
C ARG A 140 -19.00 21.49 -26.16
N HIS A 141 -18.71 21.27 -24.89
CA HIS A 141 -17.52 20.52 -24.46
C HIS A 141 -17.69 19.00 -24.63
N PHE A 142 -18.93 18.52 -24.71
CA PHE A 142 -19.20 17.11 -25.04
C PHE A 142 -19.04 16.84 -26.55
N MET A 143 -18.95 17.89 -27.36
CA MET A 143 -18.76 17.82 -28.82
C MET A 143 -17.30 18.02 -29.27
N SER A 144 -16.37 18.37 -28.36
CA SER A 144 -14.95 18.55 -28.69
C SER A 144 -14.19 17.23 -28.73
N ARG A 145 -13.59 16.91 -29.89
CA ARG A 145 -12.68 15.77 -30.07
C ARG A 145 -11.43 16.22 -30.86
N PRO A 146 -10.20 16.04 -30.34
CA PRO A 146 -9.85 15.65 -28.97
C PRO A 146 -10.33 16.68 -27.94
N GLY A 147 -10.39 16.31 -26.65
CA GLY A 147 -10.82 17.22 -25.58
C GLY A 147 -12.24 17.02 -25.06
N LEU A 148 -12.65 15.77 -24.83
CA LEU A 148 -13.81 15.48 -23.99
C LEU A 148 -13.39 15.63 -22.51
N PRO A 149 -14.20 16.23 -21.62
CA PRO A 149 -13.90 16.28 -20.20
C PRO A 149 -13.80 14.88 -19.57
N THR A 150 -13.06 14.73 -18.48
CA THR A 150 -12.98 13.46 -17.74
C THR A 150 -14.32 13.04 -17.14
N THR A 151 -14.51 11.73 -16.88
CA THR A 151 -15.76 11.20 -16.29
C THR A 151 -16.12 11.90 -14.97
N GLY A 152 -15.13 12.23 -14.12
CA GLY A 152 -15.37 12.97 -12.89
C GLY A 152 -15.91 14.38 -13.13
N MET A 153 -15.38 15.07 -14.13
CA MET A 153 -15.91 16.37 -14.56
C MET A 153 -17.31 16.27 -15.16
N GLN A 154 -17.57 15.23 -15.97
CA GLN A 154 -18.91 14.96 -16.50
C GLN A 154 -19.92 14.70 -15.37
N ALA A 155 -19.53 13.95 -14.33
CA ALA A 155 -20.35 13.71 -13.15
C ALA A 155 -20.66 15.00 -12.37
N LEU A 156 -19.70 15.94 -12.28
CA LEU A 156 -19.93 17.27 -11.71
C LEU A 156 -20.99 18.06 -12.49
N ALA A 157 -20.86 18.11 -13.82
CA ALA A 157 -21.84 18.79 -14.66
C ALA A 157 -23.24 18.15 -14.56
N PHE A 158 -23.30 16.82 -14.47
CA PHE A 158 -24.54 16.09 -14.26
C PHE A 158 -25.16 16.44 -12.90
N GLY A 159 -24.40 16.33 -11.80
CA GLY A 159 -24.85 16.63 -10.44
C GLY A 159 -25.41 18.06 -10.31
N LEU A 160 -24.68 19.04 -10.84
CA LEU A 160 -25.14 20.43 -10.89
C LEU A 160 -26.44 20.57 -11.69
N GLY A 161 -26.53 19.90 -12.85
CA GLY A 161 -27.68 19.99 -13.73
C GLY A 161 -28.94 19.30 -13.19
N VAL A 162 -28.82 18.25 -12.37
CA VAL A 162 -29.99 17.62 -11.72
C VAL A 162 -30.48 18.39 -10.50
N GLY A 163 -29.62 19.17 -9.83
CA GLY A 163 -30.06 20.07 -8.76
C GLY A 163 -29.16 20.15 -7.53
N PHE A 164 -28.07 19.38 -7.44
CA PHE A 164 -27.17 19.44 -6.29
C PHE A 164 -26.48 20.82 -6.20
N ARG A 165 -26.40 21.37 -4.98
CA ARG A 165 -25.80 22.68 -4.71
C ARG A 165 -24.68 22.67 -3.67
N GLU A 166 -24.59 21.67 -2.81
CA GLU A 166 -23.42 21.43 -1.96
C GLU A 166 -22.68 20.20 -2.50
N ILE A 167 -21.47 20.40 -3.07
CA ILE A 167 -20.74 19.33 -3.76
C ILE A 167 -19.30 19.23 -3.22
N TYR A 168 -18.87 18.00 -2.96
CA TYR A 168 -17.52 17.64 -2.53
C TYR A 168 -16.84 16.79 -3.59
N LEU A 169 -15.60 17.14 -3.96
CA LEU A 169 -14.79 16.42 -4.94
C LEU A 169 -13.66 15.65 -4.24
N ALA A 170 -13.68 14.32 -4.32
CA ALA A 170 -12.64 13.43 -3.83
C ALA A 170 -12.02 12.66 -5.01
N GLY A 171 -10.74 12.29 -4.93
CA GLY A 171 -10.06 11.52 -5.99
C GLY A 171 -9.99 12.23 -7.35
N ILE A 172 -10.16 13.55 -7.40
CA ILE A 172 -10.01 14.39 -8.59
C ILE A 172 -8.81 15.30 -8.33
N ASP A 173 -7.71 15.12 -9.07
CA ASP A 173 -6.41 15.77 -8.85
C ASP A 173 -5.82 16.41 -10.13
N LEU A 174 -6.61 16.53 -11.19
CA LEU A 174 -6.23 17.17 -12.46
C LEU A 174 -4.85 16.71 -13.01
N TYR A 175 -4.55 15.42 -12.92
CA TYR A 175 -3.31 14.81 -13.45
C TYR A 175 -2.02 15.21 -12.72
N GLU A 176 -2.10 15.71 -11.49
CA GLU A 176 -0.90 15.97 -10.67
C GLU A 176 -0.15 14.67 -10.32
N SER A 177 -0.87 13.57 -10.19
CA SER A 177 -0.32 12.23 -9.88
C SER A 177 0.09 11.48 -11.15
N LYS A 178 1.11 11.98 -11.87
CA LYS A 178 1.56 11.40 -13.15
C LYS A 178 2.05 9.94 -13.07
N ASP A 179 2.49 9.52 -11.89
CA ASP A 179 3.08 8.19 -11.66
C ASP A 179 2.08 7.18 -11.07
N VAL A 180 0.87 7.61 -10.66
CA VAL A 180 -0.10 6.77 -9.93
C VAL A 180 -1.51 6.99 -10.49
N ARG A 181 -2.04 5.99 -11.21
CA ARG A 181 -3.36 6.07 -11.88
C ARG A 181 -4.55 5.91 -10.94
N TYR A 182 -4.41 5.09 -9.91
CA TYR A 182 -5.45 4.82 -8.94
C TYR A 182 -4.94 5.12 -7.55
N GLY A 183 -5.74 5.84 -6.77
CA GLY A 183 -5.38 6.27 -5.43
C GLY A 183 -5.43 5.20 -4.38
N TYR A 184 -6.14 4.12 -4.67
CA TYR A 184 -6.34 2.95 -3.81
C TYR A 184 -5.48 1.78 -4.28
N THR A 185 -5.10 0.94 -3.32
CA THR A 185 -4.41 -0.33 -3.60
C THR A 185 -5.37 -1.29 -4.34
N MET A 186 -4.87 -1.89 -5.42
CA MET A 186 -5.58 -2.95 -6.13
C MET A 186 -5.20 -4.33 -5.57
N PRO A 187 -6.14 -5.26 -5.41
CA PRO A 187 -5.80 -6.67 -5.23
C PRO A 187 -4.98 -7.19 -6.42
N GLN A 188 -3.95 -8.02 -6.19
CA GLN A 188 -3.10 -8.59 -7.26
C GLN A 188 -3.93 -9.33 -8.33
N VAL A 189 -4.98 -10.04 -7.92
CA VAL A 189 -5.93 -10.71 -8.83
C VAL A 189 -6.63 -9.70 -9.74
N ALA A 190 -6.97 -8.53 -9.19
CA ALA A 190 -7.65 -7.48 -9.92
C ALA A 190 -6.72 -6.84 -10.97
N GLU A 191 -5.44 -6.66 -10.63
CA GLU A 191 -4.37 -6.13 -11.49
C GLU A 191 -4.07 -7.07 -12.67
N LEU A 192 -3.95 -8.38 -12.43
CA LEU A 192 -3.70 -9.38 -13.48
C LEU A 192 -4.79 -9.40 -14.57
N GLY A 193 -6.00 -8.96 -14.24
CA GLY A 193 -7.11 -8.89 -15.18
C GLY A 193 -7.28 -7.53 -15.89
N LEU A 194 -6.38 -6.56 -15.68
CA LEU A 194 -6.37 -5.28 -16.39
C LEU A 194 -5.48 -5.35 -17.63
N GLN A 195 -5.84 -4.63 -18.70
CA GLN A 195 -4.89 -4.42 -19.80
C GLN A 195 -3.80 -3.43 -19.36
N ALA A 196 -2.61 -3.49 -19.97
CA ALA A 196 -1.52 -2.56 -19.66
C ALA A 196 -1.95 -1.08 -19.76
N LYS A 197 -2.81 -0.75 -20.74
CA LYS A 197 -3.40 0.58 -20.93
C LYS A 197 -4.36 1.01 -19.81
N ASP A 198 -4.80 0.09 -18.95
CA ASP A 198 -5.75 0.30 -17.85
C ASP A 198 -5.05 0.33 -16.49
N ALA A 199 -3.81 -0.17 -16.42
CA ALA A 199 -2.94 -0.18 -15.24
C ALA A 199 -1.89 0.93 -15.26
N THR A 200 -1.34 1.27 -16.44
CA THR A 200 -0.26 2.28 -16.58
C THR A 200 -0.84 3.68 -16.89
N PRO A 201 -0.26 4.76 -16.33
CA PRO A 201 -0.54 6.14 -16.76
C PRO A 201 -0.20 6.33 -18.25
N GLY A 202 -0.97 7.15 -18.99
CA GLY A 202 -0.73 7.33 -20.44
C GLY A 202 -1.95 7.75 -21.28
N TYR A 203 -3.15 7.84 -20.68
CA TYR A 203 -4.35 8.35 -21.35
C TYR A 203 -4.35 9.88 -21.55
N GLU A 204 -3.37 10.57 -20.97
CA GLU A 204 -3.13 12.03 -21.02
C GLU A 204 -2.83 12.56 -22.43
N ALA A 205 -2.55 11.70 -23.41
CA ALA A 205 -2.42 12.12 -24.81
C ALA A 205 -3.78 12.50 -25.45
N ALA A 206 -4.91 12.05 -24.88
CA ALA A 206 -6.27 12.31 -25.39
C ALA A 206 -7.09 13.31 -24.56
N HIS A 207 -6.66 13.61 -23.33
CA HIS A 207 -7.28 14.54 -22.41
C HIS A 207 -6.26 15.59 -21.94
N GLY A 208 -6.57 16.87 -22.13
CA GLY A 208 -5.71 17.97 -21.70
C GLY A 208 -6.20 18.58 -20.41
N LEU A 209 -5.27 18.90 -19.51
CA LEU A 209 -5.49 19.75 -18.33
C LEU A 209 -6.32 21.00 -18.68
N ASP A 210 -5.99 21.65 -19.81
CA ASP A 210 -6.71 22.84 -20.29
C ASP A 210 -8.19 22.58 -20.58
N THR A 211 -8.53 21.40 -21.10
CA THR A 211 -9.90 21.00 -21.39
C THR A 211 -10.70 20.86 -20.10
N ASP A 212 -10.18 20.10 -19.13
CA ASP A 212 -10.86 19.89 -17.84
C ASP A 212 -10.97 21.20 -17.05
N LEU A 213 -9.94 22.05 -17.08
CA LEU A 213 -10.00 23.38 -16.47
C LEU A 213 -11.02 24.30 -17.15
N ALA A 214 -11.07 24.31 -18.50
CA ALA A 214 -12.06 25.10 -19.23
C ALA A 214 -13.50 24.62 -18.96
N PHE A 215 -13.67 23.31 -18.80
CA PHE A 215 -14.95 22.71 -18.47
C PHE A 215 -15.37 23.00 -17.03
N LEU A 216 -14.47 22.85 -16.06
CA LEU A 216 -14.70 23.19 -14.65
C LEU A 216 -15.13 24.65 -14.51
N ARG A 217 -14.40 25.59 -15.14
CA ARG A 217 -14.79 27.01 -15.16
C ARG A 217 -16.19 27.22 -15.78
N SER A 218 -16.53 26.46 -16.82
CA SER A 218 -17.86 26.55 -17.44
C SER A 218 -18.95 26.01 -16.50
N CYS A 219 -18.68 24.98 -15.71
CA CYS A 219 -19.59 24.46 -14.70
C CYS A 219 -19.83 25.49 -13.59
N LEU A 220 -18.77 26.03 -12.99
CA LEU A 220 -18.86 27.04 -11.92
C LEU A 220 -19.57 28.32 -12.40
N ALA A 221 -19.32 28.75 -13.64
CA ALA A 221 -20.00 29.91 -14.21
C ALA A 221 -21.46 29.66 -14.60
N ALA A 222 -21.83 28.40 -14.87
CA ALA A 222 -23.21 28.02 -15.18
C ALA A 222 -24.09 27.89 -13.93
N TYR A 223 -23.48 27.57 -12.78
CA TYR A 223 -24.17 27.34 -11.51
C TYR A 223 -23.48 28.13 -10.39
N PRO A 224 -23.56 29.48 -10.40
CA PRO A 224 -22.87 30.32 -9.43
C PRO A 224 -23.44 30.21 -8.01
N ASP A 225 -24.62 29.61 -7.85
CA ASP A 225 -25.29 29.30 -6.59
C ASP A 225 -24.79 28.00 -5.94
N ALA A 226 -24.06 27.16 -6.68
CA ALA A 226 -23.51 25.93 -6.16
C ALA A 226 -22.18 26.18 -5.41
N THR A 227 -22.06 25.58 -4.24
CA THR A 227 -20.82 25.49 -3.47
C THR A 227 -20.12 24.18 -3.79
N VAL A 228 -19.03 24.25 -4.54
CA VAL A 228 -18.16 23.11 -4.85
C VAL A 228 -16.90 23.22 -4.00
N ARG A 229 -16.53 22.14 -3.29
CA ARG A 229 -15.33 22.06 -2.45
C ARG A 229 -14.49 20.85 -2.82
N SER A 230 -13.18 20.97 -2.70
CA SER A 230 -12.23 19.88 -2.93
C SER A 230 -11.83 19.23 -1.61
N VAL A 231 -11.96 17.92 -1.48
CA VAL A 231 -11.33 17.14 -0.39
C VAL A 231 -10.03 16.48 -0.86
N SER A 232 -9.61 16.74 -2.10
CA SER A 232 -8.32 16.32 -2.65
C SER A 232 -7.19 17.22 -2.18
N GLN A 233 -5.98 16.67 -2.05
CA GLN A 233 -4.76 17.47 -1.87
C GLN A 233 -4.20 17.90 -3.23
N SER A 234 -4.96 18.71 -3.96
CA SER A 234 -4.59 19.14 -5.31
C SER A 234 -4.41 20.65 -5.40
N GLU A 235 -3.18 21.11 -5.57
CA GLU A 235 -2.85 22.53 -5.66
C GLU A 235 -3.51 23.17 -6.89
N MET A 236 -3.48 22.48 -8.04
CA MET A 236 -4.09 22.92 -9.28
C MET A 236 -5.61 23.02 -9.18
N LEU A 237 -6.27 22.07 -8.51
CA LEU A 237 -7.71 22.14 -8.30
C LEU A 237 -8.07 23.29 -7.35
N HIS A 238 -7.24 23.53 -6.33
CA HIS A 238 -7.43 24.59 -5.33
C HIS A 238 -7.33 26.01 -5.89
N LEU A 239 -6.80 26.19 -7.11
CA LEU A 239 -6.86 27.47 -7.82
C LEU A 239 -8.28 27.85 -8.28
N TYR A 240 -9.18 26.87 -8.39
CA TYR A 240 -10.54 27.06 -8.95
C TYR A 240 -11.65 26.64 -7.99
N VAL A 241 -11.39 25.64 -7.14
CA VAL A 241 -12.35 25.07 -6.19
C VAL A 241 -11.69 25.13 -4.80
N PRO A 242 -12.27 25.84 -3.82
CA PRO A 242 -11.66 25.93 -2.50
C PRO A 242 -11.53 24.55 -1.85
N PRO A 243 -10.49 24.31 -1.02
CA PRO A 243 -10.43 23.12 -0.19
C PRO A 243 -11.66 23.08 0.73
N ALA A 244 -12.13 21.88 1.03
CA ALA A 244 -13.15 21.68 2.05
C ALA A 244 -12.57 22.06 3.42
N GLU A 245 -13.38 22.75 4.21
CA GLU A 245 -13.09 23.07 5.61
C GLU A 245 -13.69 21.98 6.51
N ASP A 246 -13.24 21.97 7.77
CA ASP A 246 -13.82 21.11 8.80
C ASP A 246 -15.31 21.42 8.95
N LEU A 247 -16.14 20.38 9.08
CA LEU A 247 -17.57 20.61 9.27
C LEU A 247 -17.84 21.31 10.60
N PRO A 248 -18.87 22.18 10.67
CA PRO A 248 -19.26 22.82 11.93
C PRO A 248 -19.49 21.79 13.04
N ALA A 249 -19.11 22.16 14.26
CA ALA A 249 -19.30 21.31 15.43
C ALA A 249 -20.75 20.82 15.54
N GLY A 250 -20.94 19.50 15.63
CA GLY A 250 -22.24 18.86 15.71
C GLY A 250 -22.88 18.48 14.37
N ARG A 251 -22.31 18.87 13.22
CA ARG A 251 -22.73 18.31 11.91
C ARG A 251 -22.12 16.90 11.77
N PRO A 252 -22.93 15.83 11.63
CA PRO A 252 -22.39 14.49 11.44
C PRO A 252 -21.54 14.43 10.18
N HIS A 253 -20.33 13.89 10.32
CA HIS A 253 -19.42 13.69 9.22
C HIS A 253 -19.35 12.21 8.84
N LEU A 254 -18.93 11.94 7.61
CA LEU A 254 -18.66 10.61 7.12
C LEU A 254 -17.63 9.97 8.06
N GLY A 255 -17.91 8.78 8.57
CA GLY A 255 -16.94 7.98 9.30
C GLY A 255 -16.36 6.88 8.40
N PRO A 256 -15.21 6.30 8.75
CA PRO A 256 -14.90 4.94 8.31
C PRO A 256 -16.04 4.03 8.82
N GLY A 257 -16.89 3.56 7.90
CA GLY A 257 -18.31 3.30 8.15
C GLY A 257 -18.72 2.45 9.37
N GLU A 258 -19.91 2.76 9.91
CA GLU A 258 -20.72 1.87 10.78
C GLU A 258 -21.36 0.69 10.02
N GLY A 259 -20.86 0.37 8.83
CA GLY A 259 -21.17 -0.83 8.08
C GLY A 259 -19.86 -1.44 7.58
N SER A 260 -19.51 -2.59 8.15
CA SER A 260 -18.25 -3.32 7.96
C SER A 260 -17.09 -2.81 8.79
N SER A 261 -16.82 -3.56 9.87
CA SER A 261 -15.53 -3.60 10.56
C SER A 261 -14.38 -3.53 9.56
N VAL A 262 -13.27 -2.94 9.99
CA VAL A 262 -12.05 -2.67 9.22
C VAL A 262 -11.25 -3.95 8.94
N ALA A 263 -11.96 -4.88 8.31
CA ALA A 263 -11.66 -6.29 8.15
C ALA A 263 -12.31 -6.89 6.89
N ALA A 264 -13.23 -6.20 6.21
CA ALA A 264 -13.70 -6.67 4.91
C ALA A 264 -12.73 -6.26 3.80
N THR A 265 -11.56 -6.87 3.79
CA THR A 265 -10.84 -7.02 2.52
C THR A 265 -11.77 -7.74 1.55
N LYS A 266 -11.69 -7.42 0.24
CA LYS A 266 -12.46 -8.10 -0.82
C LYS A 266 -12.20 -9.62 -0.93
N ASP A 267 -11.28 -10.16 -0.12
CA ASP A 267 -10.78 -11.52 -0.18
C ASP A 267 -11.62 -12.54 0.62
N THR A 268 -12.67 -12.12 1.34
CA THR A 268 -13.62 -13.05 1.98
C THR A 268 -14.91 -13.20 1.18
N VAL A 269 -14.83 -13.85 0.03
CA VAL A 269 -16.00 -14.50 -0.59
C VAL A 269 -15.62 -15.96 -0.80
N GLU A 270 -16.35 -16.89 -0.18
CA GLU A 270 -16.26 -18.30 -0.52
C GLU A 270 -16.70 -18.47 -1.98
N ILE A 271 -15.72 -18.65 -2.87
CA ILE A 271 -15.97 -19.07 -4.24
C ILE A 271 -15.84 -20.59 -4.25
N GLU A 272 -16.97 -21.30 -4.30
CA GLU A 272 -16.95 -22.71 -4.70
C GLU A 272 -16.51 -22.80 -6.17
N LEU A 273 -15.24 -23.12 -6.38
CA LEU A 273 -14.72 -23.45 -7.71
C LEU A 273 -15.17 -24.87 -8.11
N PRO A 274 -15.53 -25.11 -9.38
CA PRO A 274 -15.87 -26.44 -9.86
C PRO A 274 -14.72 -27.43 -9.62
N ALA A 275 -15.08 -28.59 -9.09
CA ALA A 275 -14.20 -29.62 -8.56
C ALA A 275 -12.99 -29.96 -9.45
N THR A 276 -11.80 -29.58 -8.99
CA THR A 276 -10.56 -30.31 -9.30
C THR A 276 -9.67 -30.40 -8.04
N GLY A 277 -9.80 -31.54 -7.36
CA GLY A 277 -8.72 -32.19 -6.60
C GLY A 277 -7.98 -31.40 -5.52
N GLY A 278 -8.53 -31.39 -4.30
CA GLY A 278 -7.77 -31.35 -3.05
C GLY A 278 -7.28 -29.98 -2.59
N VAL A 279 -8.17 -29.19 -1.97
CA VAL A 279 -7.80 -27.95 -1.26
C VAL A 279 -7.63 -28.26 0.23
N GLN A 280 -6.47 -27.90 0.78
CA GLN A 280 -6.29 -27.74 2.22
C GLN A 280 -6.97 -26.42 2.59
N ALA A 281 -8.06 -26.48 3.36
CA ALA A 281 -8.79 -25.30 3.79
C ALA A 281 -7.88 -24.38 4.60
N LEU A 282 -7.59 -23.20 4.06
CA LEU A 282 -6.88 -22.13 4.75
C LEU A 282 -7.96 -21.29 5.44
N THR A 283 -8.19 -21.53 6.72
CA THR A 283 -9.09 -20.72 7.54
C THR A 283 -8.43 -19.36 7.73
N VAL A 284 -8.79 -18.38 6.90
CA VAL A 284 -8.46 -16.98 7.15
C VAL A 284 -9.30 -16.53 8.34
N PRO A 285 -8.71 -16.09 9.47
CA PRO A 285 -9.48 -15.55 10.57
C PRO A 285 -10.25 -14.33 10.04
N LYS A 286 -11.58 -14.32 10.26
CA LYS A 286 -12.34 -13.08 10.17
C LYS A 286 -11.77 -12.16 11.26
N VAL A 287 -11.05 -11.11 10.89
CA VAL A 287 -10.46 -10.17 11.85
C VAL A 287 -11.56 -9.21 12.32
N ASP A 288 -12.62 -9.75 12.92
CA ASP A 288 -13.69 -8.93 13.51
C ASP A 288 -13.14 -8.26 14.77
N GLY A 289 -13.04 -6.93 14.76
CA GLY A 289 -12.65 -6.14 15.93
C GLY A 289 -12.73 -4.63 15.65
N PRO A 290 -12.93 -3.79 16.68
CA PRO A 290 -12.86 -2.34 16.53
C PRO A 290 -11.43 -1.92 16.17
N LEU A 291 -11.28 -0.87 15.37
CA LEU A 291 -9.98 -0.27 15.00
C LEU A 291 -9.23 0.35 16.19
N TRP A 292 -9.90 0.45 17.33
CA TRP A 292 -9.44 1.09 18.55
C TRP A 292 -9.97 0.34 19.76
N LYS A 293 -9.30 0.53 20.89
CA LYS A 293 -9.80 0.16 22.20
C LYS A 293 -9.90 1.42 23.05
N GLU A 294 -10.91 1.49 23.93
CA GLU A 294 -10.94 2.54 24.96
C GLU A 294 -9.87 2.28 26.02
N VAL A 295 -8.96 3.24 26.19
CA VAL A 295 -7.96 3.30 27.27
C VAL A 295 -8.15 4.64 27.96
N ASP A 296 -8.49 4.63 29.24
CA ASP A 296 -8.78 5.84 30.04
C ASP A 296 -9.80 6.80 29.39
N GLY A 297 -10.84 6.24 28.75
CA GLY A 297 -11.90 7.01 28.08
C GLY A 297 -11.49 7.60 26.71
N ARG A 298 -10.36 7.17 26.16
CA ARG A 298 -9.84 7.60 24.84
C ARG A 298 -9.78 6.42 23.88
N ARG A 299 -10.12 6.64 22.62
CA ARG A 299 -9.98 5.67 21.53
C ARG A 299 -8.50 5.55 21.15
N CYS A 300 -7.88 4.44 21.50
CA CYS A 300 -6.45 4.19 21.37
C CYS A 300 -6.15 3.00 20.46
N ALA A 301 -5.05 3.08 19.71
CA ALA A 301 -4.52 1.96 18.93
C ALA A 301 -2.99 2.06 18.78
N PHE A 302 -2.34 0.91 18.62
CA PHE A 302 -0.99 0.83 18.09
C PHE A 302 -1.03 0.94 16.57
N VAL A 303 -0.05 1.60 15.97
CA VAL A 303 0.00 1.86 14.53
C VAL A 303 1.37 1.53 13.97
N THR A 304 1.42 0.87 12.81
CA THR A 304 2.65 0.57 12.09
C THR A 304 2.48 0.85 10.58
N VAL A 305 3.58 0.95 9.83
CA VAL A 305 3.55 1.04 8.36
C VAL A 305 4.26 -0.17 7.77
N VAL A 306 3.66 -0.77 6.74
CA VAL A 306 4.17 -1.97 6.08
C VAL A 306 4.28 -1.75 4.58
N SER A 307 5.47 -2.02 4.05
CA SER A 307 5.77 -2.05 2.61
C SER A 307 6.63 -3.27 2.27
N GLY A 308 6.49 -3.78 1.05
CA GLY A 308 7.21 -4.96 0.55
C GLY A 308 7.31 -6.12 1.54
N SER A 309 8.55 -6.49 1.89
CA SER A 309 8.87 -7.63 2.76
C SER A 309 8.71 -7.36 4.27
N TYR A 310 8.33 -6.15 4.69
CA TYR A 310 8.18 -5.80 6.11
C TYR A 310 6.99 -6.48 6.79
N HIS A 311 6.14 -7.21 6.04
CA HIS A 311 5.05 -8.00 6.62
C HIS A 311 5.56 -9.06 7.61
N HIS A 312 6.76 -9.62 7.42
CA HIS A 312 7.41 -10.53 8.38
C HIS A 312 7.66 -9.84 9.72
N GLY A 313 8.19 -8.62 9.68
CA GLY A 313 8.40 -7.78 10.85
C GLY A 313 7.08 -7.45 11.56
N ALA A 314 6.09 -6.97 10.80
CA ALA A 314 4.79 -6.57 11.34
C ALA A 314 4.07 -7.73 12.06
N ARG A 315 4.25 -8.98 11.60
CA ARG A 315 3.76 -10.18 12.28
C ARG A 315 4.43 -10.43 13.62
N ALA A 316 5.76 -10.33 13.68
CA ALA A 316 6.48 -10.44 14.95
C ALA A 316 6.05 -9.34 15.93
N LEU A 317 5.93 -8.09 15.46
CA LEU A 317 5.39 -6.98 16.23
C LEU A 317 3.99 -7.29 16.77
N ALA A 318 3.06 -7.69 15.90
CA ALA A 318 1.68 -7.99 16.28
C ALA A 318 1.60 -9.10 17.33
N ASN A 319 2.35 -10.18 17.16
CA ASN A 319 2.37 -11.29 18.10
C ASN A 319 3.00 -10.90 19.44
N SER A 320 4.03 -10.06 19.42
CA SER A 320 4.66 -9.53 20.65
C SER A 320 3.73 -8.59 21.43
N LEU A 321 3.01 -7.70 20.75
CA LEU A 321 1.98 -6.83 21.36
C LEU A 321 0.86 -7.66 21.99
N ARG A 322 0.30 -8.63 21.27
CA ARG A 322 -0.78 -9.49 21.79
C ARG A 322 -0.42 -10.29 23.04
N ALA A 323 0.88 -10.51 23.27
CA ALA A 323 1.35 -11.18 24.47
C ALA A 323 1.25 -10.29 25.74
N VAL A 324 1.18 -8.96 25.56
CA VAL A 324 1.28 -7.99 26.67
C VAL A 324 0.12 -6.98 26.73
N THR A 325 -0.66 -6.84 25.67
CA THR A 325 -1.80 -5.91 25.57
C THR A 325 -2.87 -6.45 24.62
N ASP A 326 -4.11 -5.99 24.80
CA ASP A 326 -5.27 -6.27 23.95
C ASP A 326 -5.70 -5.03 23.13
N VAL A 327 -4.96 -3.92 23.22
CA VAL A 327 -5.15 -2.77 22.33
C VAL A 327 -4.75 -3.17 20.89
N PRO A 328 -5.57 -2.86 19.88
CA PRO A 328 -5.34 -3.32 18.51
C PRO A 328 -4.10 -2.69 17.85
N LEU A 329 -3.47 -3.44 16.95
CA LEU A 329 -2.46 -2.94 16.01
C LEU A 329 -3.08 -2.72 14.63
N VAL A 330 -2.93 -1.50 14.10
CA VAL A 330 -3.36 -1.09 12.76
C VAL A 330 -2.14 -0.91 11.86
N ALA A 331 -2.09 -1.63 10.75
CA ALA A 331 -1.02 -1.57 9.77
C ALA A 331 -1.44 -0.73 8.54
N LEU A 332 -0.78 0.42 8.34
CA LEU A 332 -0.90 1.19 7.10
C LEU A 332 -0.09 0.51 6.00
N CYS A 333 -0.75 0.04 4.96
CA CYS A 333 -0.15 -0.79 3.92
C CYS A 333 0.00 -0.02 2.61
N THR A 334 1.21 -0.01 2.06
CA THR A 334 1.43 0.42 0.67
C THR A 334 0.95 -0.66 -0.30
N PRO A 335 0.73 -0.34 -1.60
CA PRO A 335 0.22 -1.31 -2.57
C PRO A 335 1.05 -2.59 -2.73
N ASP A 336 2.35 -2.52 -2.46
CA ASP A 336 3.31 -3.63 -2.55
C ASP A 336 3.39 -4.49 -1.28
N ALA A 337 2.66 -4.17 -0.21
CA ALA A 337 2.64 -4.95 1.01
C ALA A 337 1.88 -6.29 0.85
N ASP A 338 2.37 -7.36 1.47
CA ASP A 338 1.67 -8.65 1.51
C ASP A 338 0.54 -8.63 2.54
N LYS A 339 -0.62 -8.09 2.14
CA LYS A 339 -1.79 -7.96 3.01
C LYS A 339 -2.45 -9.29 3.33
N ALA A 340 -2.37 -10.27 2.44
CA ALA A 340 -2.87 -11.62 2.71
C ALA A 340 -2.11 -12.26 3.87
N ALA A 341 -0.79 -12.06 3.89
CA ALA A 341 0.05 -12.46 5.00
C ALA A 341 -0.35 -11.77 6.33
N LEU A 342 -0.57 -10.46 6.31
CA LEU A 342 -0.98 -9.69 7.49
C LEU A 342 -2.37 -10.11 8.02
N ALA A 343 -3.35 -10.27 7.13
CA ALA A 343 -4.71 -10.68 7.48
C ALA A 343 -4.74 -12.11 8.04
N ALA A 344 -3.96 -13.04 7.48
CA ALA A 344 -3.81 -14.39 8.01
C ALA A 344 -3.25 -14.41 9.45
N SER A 345 -2.50 -13.38 9.82
CA SER A 345 -1.97 -13.17 11.17
C SER A 345 -2.87 -12.27 12.04
N GLY A 346 -4.10 -11.99 11.61
CA GLY A 346 -5.09 -11.22 12.38
C GLY A 346 -4.79 -9.74 12.54
N ILE A 347 -3.97 -9.15 11.65
CA ILE A 347 -3.58 -7.74 11.72
C ILE A 347 -4.63 -6.90 10.97
N LEU A 348 -5.09 -5.81 11.59
CA LEU A 348 -5.99 -4.85 10.94
C LEU A 348 -5.18 -4.02 9.94
N THR A 349 -5.64 -3.94 8.69
CA THR A 349 -4.92 -3.25 7.61
C THR A 349 -5.71 -2.07 7.07
N LEU A 350 -5.03 -0.95 6.80
CA LEU A 350 -5.57 0.20 6.08
C LEU A 350 -4.67 0.50 4.89
N ASP A 351 -5.24 0.58 3.69
CA ASP A 351 -4.48 0.95 2.50
C ASP A 351 -4.16 2.43 2.47
N VAL A 352 -2.91 2.75 2.15
CA VAL A 352 -2.43 4.13 1.99
C VAL A 352 -1.57 4.28 0.74
N PRO A 353 -1.69 5.41 0.03
CA PRO A 353 -0.81 5.69 -1.10
C PRO A 353 0.63 5.92 -0.61
N PRO A 354 1.66 5.54 -1.39
CA PRO A 354 3.03 5.85 -1.04
C PRO A 354 3.29 7.36 -1.15
N ILE A 355 3.96 7.95 -0.15
CA ILE A 355 4.39 9.35 -0.22
C ILE A 355 5.80 9.39 -0.81
N VAL A 356 5.91 9.97 -2.01
CA VAL A 356 7.18 10.09 -2.75
C VAL A 356 8.12 11.05 -2.05
N ASN A 357 9.35 10.61 -1.80
CA ASN A 357 10.40 11.43 -1.22
C ASN A 357 10.75 12.65 -2.12
N PRO A 358 10.57 13.90 -1.66
CA PRO A 358 10.86 15.10 -2.46
C PRO A 358 12.32 15.20 -2.90
N VAL A 359 13.25 14.64 -2.12
CA VAL A 359 14.68 14.62 -2.44
C VAL A 359 14.96 13.84 -3.74
N LEU A 360 14.13 12.85 -4.07
CA LEU A 360 14.23 12.12 -5.34
C LEU A 360 13.83 13.00 -6.55
N ARG A 361 12.90 13.95 -6.37
CA ARG A 361 12.48 14.88 -7.45
C ARG A 361 13.59 15.89 -7.79
N ALA A 362 14.34 16.37 -6.79
CA ALA A 362 15.43 17.34 -6.99
C ALA A 362 16.59 16.79 -7.85
N ASN A 363 16.81 15.47 -7.83
CA ASN A 363 17.86 14.82 -8.62
C ASN A 363 17.53 14.67 -10.11
N GLY A 364 16.29 14.94 -10.54
CA GLY A 364 15.88 14.93 -11.94
C GLY A 364 16.27 16.19 -12.74
N ALA A 365 16.69 17.27 -12.07
CA ALA A 365 17.03 18.55 -12.69
C ALA A 365 18.52 18.88 -12.51
N GLY A 366 19.40 18.18 -13.24
CA GLY A 366 20.79 18.62 -13.49
C GLY A 366 21.81 18.48 -12.34
N GLY A 367 21.44 17.93 -11.18
CA GLY A 367 22.36 17.64 -10.08
C GLY A 367 23.08 16.28 -10.22
N ARG A 368 24.33 16.17 -9.73
CA ARG A 368 25.01 14.87 -9.61
C ARG A 368 24.16 13.95 -8.71
N PRO A 369 23.89 12.68 -9.10
CA PRO A 369 23.06 11.79 -8.32
C PRO A 369 23.73 11.50 -6.97
N GLN A 370 23.25 12.12 -5.91
CA GLN A 370 23.53 11.65 -4.56
C GLN A 370 22.79 10.32 -4.44
N LYS A 371 23.51 9.23 -4.11
CA LYS A 371 22.92 7.90 -3.88
C LYS A 371 21.99 7.95 -2.65
N VAL A 372 20.82 8.56 -2.79
CA VAL A 372 19.68 8.28 -1.93
C VAL A 372 19.32 6.83 -2.24
N GLN A 373 19.58 5.95 -1.29
CA GLN A 373 19.33 4.53 -1.46
C GLN A 373 17.83 4.31 -1.76
N GLU A 374 17.49 3.40 -2.69
CA GLU A 374 16.09 3.04 -3.03
C GLU A 374 15.21 2.82 -1.80
N ARG A 375 15.81 2.36 -0.67
CA ARG A 375 15.16 2.19 0.63
C ARG A 375 14.47 3.45 1.19
N PHE A 376 14.82 4.66 0.73
CA PHE A 376 14.24 5.92 1.23
C PHE A 376 13.06 6.43 0.40
N ALA A 377 12.68 5.74 -0.69
CA ALA A 377 11.71 6.24 -1.66
C ALA A 377 10.29 6.44 -1.10
N ALA A 378 9.90 5.62 -0.11
CA ALA A 378 8.56 5.63 0.48
C ALA A 378 8.55 5.89 2.00
N THR A 379 9.65 6.37 2.58
CA THR A 379 9.79 6.60 4.04
C THR A 379 8.75 7.56 4.60
N TYR A 380 8.36 8.56 3.81
CA TYR A 380 7.31 9.52 4.21
C TYR A 380 5.90 8.94 4.24
N THR A 381 5.67 7.71 3.76
CA THR A 381 4.36 7.04 3.91
C THR A 381 3.95 6.94 5.38
N LYS A 382 4.94 6.90 6.28
CA LYS A 382 4.78 7.02 7.74
C LYS A 382 3.94 8.23 8.17
N LEU A 383 3.95 9.34 7.43
CA LEU A 383 3.17 10.53 7.77
C LEU A 383 1.65 10.28 7.75
N HIS A 384 1.16 9.25 7.04
CA HIS A 384 -0.26 8.93 7.03
C HIS A 384 -0.82 8.51 8.38
N VAL A 385 0.02 8.14 9.36
CA VAL A 385 -0.43 7.78 10.72
C VAL A 385 -1.15 8.94 11.41
N PHE A 386 -0.84 10.19 11.03
CA PHE A 386 -1.49 11.38 11.56
C PHE A 386 -2.91 11.60 11.00
N ARG A 387 -3.34 10.86 9.98
CA ARG A 387 -4.70 10.95 9.41
C ARG A 387 -5.73 10.11 10.15
N LEU A 388 -5.30 9.34 11.15
CA LEU A 388 -6.17 8.43 11.92
C LEU A 388 -6.98 9.21 12.97
N ASP A 389 -7.65 10.28 12.55
CA ASP A 389 -8.41 11.24 13.38
C ASP A 389 -9.66 10.65 14.06
N PHE A 390 -10.00 9.39 13.74
CA PHE A 390 -10.94 8.59 14.51
C PHE A 390 -10.36 8.04 15.82
N LEU A 391 -9.04 8.18 16.05
CA LEU A 391 -8.37 7.85 17.31
C LEU A 391 -8.13 9.14 18.11
N ASP A 392 -8.33 9.05 19.43
CA ASP A 392 -8.03 10.15 20.34
C ASP A 392 -6.55 10.15 20.76
N ARG A 393 -5.87 8.99 20.64
CA ARG A 393 -4.44 8.81 20.87
C ARG A 393 -3.91 7.60 20.10
N ALA A 394 -2.66 7.65 19.64
CA ALA A 394 -2.00 6.52 19.01
C ALA A 394 -0.55 6.38 19.46
N VAL A 395 -0.04 5.16 19.44
CA VAL A 395 1.38 4.85 19.62
C VAL A 395 1.89 4.21 18.34
N TYR A 396 2.79 4.89 17.66
CA TYR A 396 3.46 4.36 16.50
C TYR A 396 4.61 3.44 16.92
N VAL A 397 4.73 2.29 16.25
CA VAL A 397 5.84 1.34 16.39
C VAL A 397 6.25 0.85 15.01
N ASP A 398 7.51 1.05 14.61
CA ASP A 398 8.04 0.56 13.33
C ASP A 398 7.82 -0.97 13.24
N SER A 399 7.53 -1.46 12.04
CA SER A 399 7.25 -2.89 11.79
C SER A 399 8.46 -3.79 12.02
N ASP A 400 9.63 -3.24 12.32
CA ASP A 400 10.86 -3.96 12.65
C ASP A 400 11.18 -3.94 14.15
N ALA A 401 10.21 -3.68 15.01
CA ALA A 401 10.34 -3.77 16.45
C ALA A 401 9.55 -4.95 17.05
N VAL A 402 9.92 -5.31 18.27
CA VAL A 402 9.26 -6.32 19.10
C VAL A 402 9.01 -5.73 20.48
N VAL A 403 7.83 -5.98 21.04
CA VAL A 403 7.41 -5.50 22.35
C VAL A 403 7.56 -6.63 23.38
N ARG A 404 8.40 -6.42 24.40
CA ARG A 404 8.70 -7.38 25.47
C ARG A 404 7.84 -7.17 26.72
N GLN A 405 7.39 -5.95 26.96
CA GLN A 405 6.62 -5.58 28.15
C GLN A 405 5.41 -4.73 27.74
N ASN A 406 4.36 -4.68 28.57
CA ASN A 406 3.21 -3.80 28.30
C ASN A 406 3.69 -2.35 28.17
N ILE A 407 3.16 -1.62 27.18
CA ILE A 407 3.51 -0.23 26.85
C ILE A 407 2.26 0.67 26.71
N ASP A 408 1.15 0.30 27.36
CA ASP A 408 -0.11 1.03 27.25
C ASP A 408 -0.05 2.41 27.97
N ASP A 409 0.87 2.58 28.92
CA ASP A 409 1.19 3.86 29.56
C ASP A 409 1.67 4.92 28.54
N LEU A 410 2.15 4.52 27.36
CA LEU A 410 2.51 5.44 26.29
C LEU A 410 1.30 6.19 25.71
N PHE A 411 0.07 5.71 25.93
CA PHE A 411 -1.16 6.44 25.56
C PHE A 411 -1.42 7.67 26.46
N ALA A 412 -0.68 7.86 27.55
CA ALA A 412 -0.83 9.03 28.40
C ALA A 412 -0.30 10.33 27.76
N GLY A 413 -0.94 11.45 28.12
CA GLY A 413 -0.61 12.80 27.65
C GLY A 413 -1.21 13.15 26.28
N ASP A 414 -1.00 14.39 25.86
CA ASP A 414 -1.45 14.92 24.55
C ASP A 414 -0.30 15.40 23.68
N ASP A 415 0.89 15.45 24.25
CA ASP A 415 2.13 15.86 23.60
C ASP A 415 2.65 14.80 22.64
N PHE A 416 3.46 15.22 21.66
CA PHE A 416 4.28 14.31 20.88
C PHE A 416 5.41 13.79 21.79
N ALA A 417 5.47 12.48 22.00
CA ALA A 417 6.47 11.88 22.88
C ALA A 417 7.22 10.78 22.14
N ALA A 418 8.54 10.81 22.19
CA ALA A 418 9.41 9.90 21.46
C ALA A 418 10.65 9.55 22.30
N VAL A 419 11.44 8.57 21.86
CA VAL A 419 12.66 8.17 22.58
C VAL A 419 13.87 8.88 21.97
N PRO A 420 14.80 9.45 22.77
CA PRO A 420 16.06 10.00 22.26
C PRO A 420 16.81 9.02 21.36
N ASP A 421 17.36 9.49 20.24
CA ASP A 421 18.06 8.63 19.28
C ASP A 421 19.35 8.08 19.88
N ALA A 422 19.52 6.76 19.78
CA ALA A 422 20.64 6.01 20.33
C ALA A 422 20.91 4.75 19.51
N GLY A 423 22.18 4.37 19.34
CA GLY A 423 22.52 3.14 18.63
C GLY A 423 23.99 3.05 18.22
N LEU A 424 24.38 3.81 17.19
CA LEU A 424 25.80 3.97 16.87
C LEU A 424 26.47 4.93 17.85
N ASP A 425 25.78 6.02 18.16
CA ASP A 425 26.17 7.00 19.16
C ASP A 425 25.37 6.79 20.46
N ALA A 426 25.87 7.38 21.55
CA ALA A 426 25.16 7.44 22.81
C ALA A 426 23.89 8.32 22.69
N PRO A 427 22.88 8.15 23.57
CA PRO A 427 21.62 8.88 23.48
C PRO A 427 21.80 10.39 23.33
N ASN A 428 21.22 10.96 22.27
CA ASN A 428 21.23 12.40 22.03
C ASN A 428 19.89 13.01 22.48
N PRO A 429 19.85 13.84 23.53
CA PRO A 429 18.60 14.43 24.03
C PRO A 429 17.99 15.47 23.07
N GLY A 430 18.73 15.94 22.06
CA GLY A 430 18.26 16.92 21.08
C GLY A 430 17.59 16.33 19.84
N VAL A 431 17.62 15.00 19.67
CA VAL A 431 17.07 14.32 18.49
C VAL A 431 16.42 13.02 18.94
N PHE A 432 15.19 12.74 18.48
CA PHE A 432 14.51 11.49 18.77
C PHE A 432 14.65 10.47 17.64
N ASN A 433 14.54 9.18 17.99
CA ASN A 433 14.36 8.10 17.06
C ASN A 433 12.87 7.99 16.65
N SER A 434 12.57 7.93 15.35
CA SER A 434 11.18 7.89 14.89
C SER A 434 10.54 6.49 14.95
N GLY A 435 11.25 5.47 15.45
CA GLY A 435 10.76 4.10 15.47
C GLY A 435 9.70 3.81 16.52
N VAL A 436 9.63 4.61 17.57
CA VAL A 436 8.52 4.58 18.55
C VAL A 436 8.19 6.00 18.98
N PHE A 437 6.92 6.38 18.84
CA PHE A 437 6.41 7.64 19.36
C PHE A 437 4.92 7.59 19.68
N ALA A 438 4.50 8.29 20.73
CA ALA A 438 3.11 8.54 21.07
C ALA A 438 2.68 9.91 20.54
N PHE A 439 1.49 9.97 19.95
CA PHE A 439 0.98 11.17 19.31
C PHE A 439 -0.54 11.23 19.31
N THR A 440 -1.07 12.43 19.09
CA THR A 440 -2.50 12.65 18.84
C THR A 440 -2.70 12.77 17.33
N PRO A 441 -3.38 11.80 16.67
CA PRO A 441 -3.69 11.92 15.25
C PRO A 441 -4.47 13.20 14.97
N SER A 442 -4.06 13.90 13.91
CA SER A 442 -4.70 15.13 13.48
C SER A 442 -4.44 15.33 12.00
N TYR A 443 -5.52 15.38 11.22
CA TYR A 443 -5.43 15.65 9.80
C TYR A 443 -4.80 17.03 9.53
N ALA A 444 -5.06 18.02 10.37
CA ALA A 444 -4.43 19.33 10.27
C ALA A 444 -2.90 19.25 10.45
N THR A 445 -2.42 18.43 11.39
CA THR A 445 -0.98 18.14 11.53
C THR A 445 -0.43 17.44 10.29
N PHE A 446 -1.17 16.47 9.73
CA PHE A 446 -0.80 15.83 8.46
C PHE A 446 -0.68 16.84 7.31
N GLU A 447 -1.66 17.71 7.11
CA GLU A 447 -1.60 18.76 6.07
C GLU A 447 -0.43 19.74 6.29
N ALA A 448 -0.18 20.14 7.53
CA ALA A 448 0.97 20.98 7.88
C ALA A 448 2.29 20.27 7.55
N MET A 449 2.39 18.96 7.78
CA MET A 449 3.57 18.18 7.38
C MET A 449 3.69 18.10 5.87
N MET A 450 2.61 17.76 5.15
CA MET A 450 2.62 17.63 3.69
C MET A 450 2.97 18.94 2.98
N SER A 451 2.51 20.09 3.49
CA SER A 451 2.84 21.41 2.94
C SER A 451 4.29 21.83 3.21
N ARG A 452 4.87 21.42 4.34
CA ARG A 452 6.28 21.68 4.67
C ARG A 452 7.25 20.71 3.99
N LEU A 453 6.78 19.51 3.63
CA LEU A 453 7.59 18.42 3.10
C LEU A 453 8.45 18.82 1.87
N PRO A 454 7.96 19.58 0.86
CA PRO A 454 8.77 20.00 -0.28
C PRO A 454 9.89 20.99 0.06
N HIS A 455 9.79 21.68 1.19
CA HIS A 455 10.65 22.80 1.56
C HIS A 455 11.53 22.52 2.79
N THR A 456 11.34 21.37 3.44
CA THR A 456 12.05 21.02 4.67
C THR A 456 13.17 20.01 4.36
N PRO A 457 14.44 20.37 4.56
CA PRO A 457 15.54 19.45 4.33
C PRO A 457 15.58 18.41 5.46
N SER A 458 15.39 17.12 5.14
CA SER A 458 15.62 16.03 6.09
C SER A 458 17.11 15.70 6.19
N TYR A 459 17.69 15.74 7.40
CA TYR A 459 19.14 15.53 7.57
C TYR A 459 19.60 14.10 7.25
N ASP A 460 18.70 13.11 7.34
CA ASP A 460 18.97 11.71 6.99
C ASP A 460 18.31 11.30 5.66
N GLY A 461 17.56 12.22 5.03
CA GLY A 461 16.80 11.97 3.81
C GLY A 461 15.55 11.10 4.01
N GLY A 462 15.17 10.79 5.25
CA GLY A 462 14.02 9.95 5.63
C GLY A 462 13.05 10.67 6.57
N ASP A 463 12.14 9.88 7.16
CA ASP A 463 11.08 10.35 8.05
C ASP A 463 11.62 10.89 9.38
N GLN A 464 12.62 10.25 9.99
CA GLN A 464 13.16 10.67 11.29
C GLN A 464 13.72 12.09 11.22
N GLY A 465 14.51 12.40 10.19
CA GLY A 465 15.07 13.74 10.03
C GLY A 465 14.02 14.81 9.81
N PHE A 466 12.98 14.52 9.04
CA PHE A 466 11.87 15.44 8.82
C PHE A 466 11.04 15.65 10.11
N LEU A 467 10.68 14.57 10.80
CA LEU A 467 9.88 14.63 12.03
C LEU A 467 10.60 15.41 13.13
N ASN A 468 11.92 15.25 13.28
CA ASN A 468 12.73 16.03 14.23
C ASN A 468 12.74 17.54 13.94
N ILE A 469 12.60 17.95 12.68
CA ILE A 469 12.51 19.36 12.30
C ILE A 469 11.07 19.87 12.47
N PHE A 470 10.09 19.04 12.17
CA PHE A 470 8.68 19.41 12.26
C PHE A 470 8.21 19.56 13.72
N PHE A 471 8.58 18.61 14.59
CA PHE A 471 8.28 18.61 16.01
C PHE A 471 9.45 19.20 16.81
N ASP A 472 9.49 20.53 16.89
CA ASP A 472 10.50 21.26 17.68
C ASP A 472 10.34 21.07 19.20
N THR A 473 9.15 20.65 19.63
CA THR A 473 8.77 20.40 21.01
C THR A 473 8.23 18.99 21.14
N TRP A 474 8.89 18.17 21.96
CA TRP A 474 8.51 16.79 22.24
C TRP A 474 8.92 16.39 23.66
N ARG A 475 8.22 15.41 24.23
CA ARG A 475 8.59 14.82 25.53
C ARG A 475 9.45 13.57 25.32
N ALA A 476 10.58 13.55 26.02
CA ALA A 476 11.44 12.38 26.03
C ALA A 476 10.80 11.22 26.81
N LEU A 477 10.68 10.09 26.12
CA LEU A 477 10.33 8.79 26.69
C LEU A 477 11.61 8.07 27.16
N PRO A 478 11.52 7.22 28.20
CA PRO A 478 12.64 6.39 28.65
C PRO A 478 13.23 5.53 27.51
N PRO A 479 14.57 5.35 27.42
CA PRO A 479 15.25 4.59 26.37
C PRO A 479 14.71 3.16 26.15
N GLU A 480 14.22 2.55 27.22
CA GLU A 480 13.67 1.20 27.25
C GLU A 480 12.45 1.02 26.32
N ASN A 481 11.75 2.13 26.01
CA ASN A 481 10.61 2.14 25.10
C ASN A 481 11.00 2.11 23.62
N ASN A 482 12.30 2.17 23.28
CA ASN A 482 12.82 2.03 21.92
C ASN A 482 14.32 1.70 21.97
N THR A 483 14.68 0.55 22.52
CA THR A 483 16.07 0.11 22.58
C THR A 483 16.50 -0.40 21.21
N THR A 484 17.39 0.31 20.52
CA THR A 484 17.85 -0.13 19.20
C THR A 484 18.80 -1.32 19.32
N LYS A 485 18.68 -2.29 18.41
CA LYS A 485 19.54 -3.48 18.30
C LYS A 485 21.04 -3.14 18.29
N ARG A 486 21.41 -1.95 17.80
CA ARG A 486 22.80 -1.50 17.74
C ARG A 486 23.40 -1.23 19.12
N ILE A 487 22.60 -0.79 20.11
CA ILE A 487 23.07 -0.54 21.48
C ILE A 487 23.69 -1.82 22.07
N PHE A 488 23.10 -2.98 21.80
CA PHE A 488 23.61 -4.29 22.24
C PHE A 488 25.09 -4.51 21.93
N SER A 489 25.55 -4.11 20.73
CA SER A 489 26.95 -4.29 20.31
C SER A 489 27.81 -3.04 20.51
N HIS A 490 27.26 -1.85 20.34
CA HIS A 490 28.04 -0.61 20.28
C HIS A 490 28.15 0.08 21.65
N HIS A 491 27.16 -0.09 22.52
CA HIS A 491 27.10 0.50 23.85
C HIS A 491 26.57 -0.54 24.87
N PRO A 492 27.24 -1.68 25.06
CA PRO A 492 26.73 -2.78 25.89
C PRO A 492 26.50 -2.39 27.36
N ALA A 493 27.19 -1.36 27.85
CA ALA A 493 26.98 -0.80 29.20
C ALA A 493 25.62 -0.10 29.36
N LEU A 494 24.97 0.27 28.25
CA LEU A 494 23.63 0.89 28.21
C LEU A 494 22.54 -0.15 27.88
N PHE A 495 22.91 -1.41 27.62
CA PHE A 495 21.96 -2.47 27.31
C PHE A 495 21.65 -3.29 28.56
N HIS A 496 20.51 -3.02 29.18
CA HIS A 496 19.99 -3.78 30.32
C HIS A 496 18.81 -4.62 29.84
N ASP A 497 19.05 -5.91 29.56
CA ASP A 497 18.10 -6.80 28.88
C ASP A 497 16.74 -6.89 29.59
N GLU A 498 16.75 -6.92 30.92
CA GLU A 498 15.54 -6.98 31.77
C GLU A 498 14.69 -5.70 31.71
N ASP A 499 15.31 -4.56 31.39
CA ASP A 499 14.64 -3.27 31.35
C ASP A 499 14.01 -3.00 29.97
N VAL A 500 14.45 -3.71 28.91
CA VAL A 500 13.97 -3.48 27.55
C VAL A 500 12.47 -3.76 27.43
N ARG A 501 11.69 -2.71 27.10
CA ARG A 501 10.25 -2.80 26.82
C ARG A 501 9.97 -2.99 25.33
N VAL A 502 10.73 -2.29 24.48
CA VAL A 502 10.67 -2.43 23.01
C VAL A 502 12.08 -2.59 22.46
N LEU A 503 12.30 -3.67 21.70
CA LEU A 503 13.55 -3.93 20.99
C LEU A 503 13.37 -3.61 19.49
N HIS A 504 14.13 -2.65 18.98
CA HIS A 504 14.00 -2.14 17.61
C HIS A 504 15.15 -2.63 16.71
N TYR A 505 14.85 -3.45 15.70
CA TYR A 505 15.83 -4.12 14.84
C TYR A 505 16.39 -3.21 13.72
N VAL A 506 17.02 -2.10 14.13
CA VAL A 506 17.68 -1.14 13.23
C VAL A 506 18.88 -1.76 12.50
N GLY A 507 18.97 -1.53 11.19
CA GLY A 507 20.02 -2.10 10.33
C GLY A 507 19.51 -3.32 9.57
N LYS A 508 20.36 -4.36 9.50
CA LYS A 508 20.01 -5.62 8.84
C LYS A 508 18.85 -6.30 9.56
N LYS A 509 17.81 -6.68 8.81
CA LYS A 509 16.58 -7.22 9.38
C LYS A 509 16.70 -8.74 9.63
N PRO A 510 16.03 -9.26 10.68
CA PRO A 510 16.02 -10.70 10.97
C PRO A 510 15.51 -11.58 9.83
N TRP A 511 14.63 -11.04 8.98
CA TRP A 511 14.05 -11.73 7.82
C TRP A 511 14.85 -11.55 6.52
N GLU A 512 16.03 -10.94 6.57
CA GLU A 512 16.94 -10.86 5.43
C GLU A 512 17.95 -12.03 5.44
N PRO A 513 18.45 -12.48 4.27
CA PRO A 513 19.43 -13.56 4.20
C PRO A 513 20.64 -13.29 5.11
N ALA A 514 21.04 -14.28 5.91
CA ALA A 514 22.13 -14.15 6.88
C ALA A 514 23.41 -13.58 6.25
N GLY A 515 24.09 -12.71 7.01
CA GLY A 515 25.35 -12.09 6.60
C GLY A 515 26.54 -12.80 7.21
N GLY A 516 27.74 -12.26 7.02
CA GLY A 516 28.92 -12.69 7.77
C GLY A 516 29.10 -12.00 9.13
N ASP A 517 28.08 -11.28 9.62
CA ASP A 517 28.10 -10.54 10.89
C ASP A 517 27.20 -11.27 11.89
N ASP A 518 27.80 -11.90 12.90
CA ASP A 518 27.15 -12.76 13.91
C ASP A 518 26.86 -12.03 15.23
N ARG A 519 27.22 -10.74 15.32
CA ARG A 519 27.11 -9.93 16.56
C ARG A 519 25.68 -9.82 17.09
N TYR A 520 24.69 -9.96 16.22
CA TYR A 520 23.28 -9.80 16.55
C TYR A 520 22.49 -11.10 16.54
N ASP A 521 23.16 -12.25 16.34
CA ASP A 521 22.51 -13.54 16.22
C ASP A 521 21.54 -13.76 17.39
N THR A 522 21.99 -13.65 18.64
CA THR A 522 21.13 -13.87 19.82
C THR A 522 19.80 -13.11 19.75
N LEU A 523 19.83 -11.82 19.37
CA LEU A 523 18.63 -10.99 19.25
C LEU A 523 17.79 -11.36 18.02
N ASP A 524 18.43 -11.70 16.90
CA ASP A 524 17.74 -12.16 15.70
C ASP A 524 17.11 -13.56 15.92
N LEU A 525 17.64 -14.39 16.82
CA LEU A 525 17.02 -15.67 17.23
C LEU A 525 15.76 -15.42 18.05
N GLU A 526 15.84 -14.51 19.02
CA GLU A 526 14.71 -14.11 19.85
C GLU A 526 13.56 -13.56 19.00
N TRP A 527 13.87 -12.76 17.96
CA TRP A 527 12.86 -12.26 17.04
C TRP A 527 12.00 -13.39 16.44
N LEU A 528 12.61 -14.53 16.12
CA LEU A 528 11.89 -15.68 15.60
C LEU A 528 10.93 -16.27 16.62
N ASP A 529 11.17 -16.15 17.92
CA ASP A 529 10.28 -16.69 18.94
C ASP A 529 8.90 -16.01 18.94
N HIS A 530 8.80 -14.80 18.38
CA HIS A 530 7.54 -14.08 18.18
C HIS A 530 6.77 -14.53 16.92
N LEU A 531 7.32 -15.42 16.09
CA LEU A 531 6.62 -15.99 14.95
C LEU A 531 6.00 -17.35 15.26
N THR A 532 4.79 -17.57 14.76
CA THR A 532 4.14 -18.88 14.76
C THR A 532 4.87 -19.87 13.86
N GLY A 533 4.58 -21.17 14.03
CA GLY A 533 5.16 -22.20 13.17
C GLY A 533 4.83 -22.02 11.68
N ALA A 534 3.64 -21.48 11.36
CA ALA A 534 3.24 -21.21 9.98
C ALA A 534 4.04 -20.04 9.38
N GLU A 535 4.15 -18.93 10.11
CA GLU A 535 4.90 -17.75 9.69
C GLU A 535 6.39 -18.06 9.53
N LYS A 536 6.98 -18.85 10.44
CA LYS A 536 8.37 -19.36 10.30
C LYS A 536 8.56 -20.13 9.00
N ASN A 537 7.61 -21.01 8.65
CA ASN A 537 7.69 -21.80 7.42
C ASN A 537 7.57 -20.93 6.17
N GLU A 538 6.77 -19.87 6.22
CA GLU A 538 6.65 -18.87 5.15
C GLU A 538 7.95 -18.10 4.96
N LEU A 539 8.51 -17.54 6.02
CA LEU A 539 9.81 -16.87 6.00
C LEU A 539 10.91 -17.75 5.41
N ILE A 540 10.98 -19.02 5.79
CA ILE A 540 11.95 -19.97 5.23
C ILE A 540 11.76 -20.16 3.72
N ARG A 541 10.51 -20.20 3.23
CA ARG A 541 10.23 -20.31 1.78
C ARG A 541 10.70 -19.06 1.05
N ASP A 542 10.46 -17.88 1.59
CA ASP A 542 10.86 -16.60 0.97
C ASP A 542 12.37 -16.42 0.94
N LEU A 543 13.07 -16.72 2.05
CA LEU A 543 14.53 -16.69 2.11
C LEU A 543 15.17 -17.63 1.08
N ARG A 544 14.58 -18.82 0.86
CA ARG A 544 15.04 -19.75 -0.19
C ARG A 544 14.87 -19.15 -1.59
N ARG A 545 13.71 -18.57 -1.88
CA ARG A 545 13.44 -17.92 -3.18
C ARG A 545 14.40 -16.75 -3.45
N GLN A 546 14.65 -15.91 -2.45
CA GLN A 546 15.60 -14.79 -2.57
C GLN A 546 17.03 -15.27 -2.84
N THR A 547 17.43 -16.38 -2.20
CA THR A 547 18.75 -16.99 -2.41
C THR A 547 18.88 -17.51 -3.84
N ASP A 548 17.86 -18.17 -4.39
CA ASP A 548 17.87 -18.71 -5.76
C ASP A 548 17.95 -17.60 -6.83
N LEU A 549 17.19 -16.51 -6.67
CA LEU A 549 17.20 -15.36 -7.60
C LEU A 549 18.53 -14.58 -7.61
N SER A 550 19.29 -14.58 -6.51
CA SER A 550 20.59 -13.90 -6.46
C SER A 550 21.69 -14.58 -7.29
N THR A 551 21.44 -15.79 -7.83
CA THR A 551 22.44 -16.60 -8.55
C THR A 551 22.42 -16.42 -10.08
N THR A 552 21.54 -15.59 -10.66
CA THR A 552 21.18 -15.64 -12.09
C THR A 552 21.90 -14.64 -13.03
N THR A 553 22.93 -13.90 -12.60
CA THR A 553 23.59 -12.87 -13.46
C THR A 553 25.01 -13.19 -13.94
N ALA A 554 25.45 -14.45 -13.90
CA ALA A 554 26.77 -14.85 -14.42
C ALA A 554 26.67 -16.07 -15.36
N GLU A 555 27.60 -16.14 -16.34
CA GLU A 555 27.68 -17.14 -17.43
C GLU A 555 27.05 -18.50 -17.06
N PRO A 556 26.12 -19.02 -17.91
CA PRO A 556 25.31 -20.18 -17.57
C PRO A 556 26.21 -21.35 -17.16
N PRO A 557 25.99 -21.95 -15.97
CA PRO A 557 26.87 -23.00 -15.42
C PRO A 557 27.14 -24.18 -16.36
N ALA A 558 26.25 -24.42 -17.32
CA ALA A 558 26.35 -25.49 -18.30
C ALA A 558 27.55 -25.32 -19.26
N GLU A 559 27.88 -24.11 -19.69
CA GLU A 559 28.96 -23.87 -20.66
C GLU A 559 30.34 -23.98 -20.00
N VAL A 560 30.50 -23.39 -18.82
CA VAL A 560 31.73 -23.51 -18.00
C VAL A 560 32.00 -24.98 -17.69
N LEU A 561 30.98 -25.72 -17.24
CA LEU A 561 31.13 -27.14 -16.92
C LEU A 561 31.49 -27.98 -18.16
N ARG A 562 30.94 -27.66 -19.33
CA ARG A 562 31.26 -28.34 -20.60
C ARG A 562 32.73 -28.11 -21.00
N ALA A 563 33.21 -26.87 -20.93
CA ALA A 563 34.61 -26.53 -21.21
C ALA A 563 35.58 -27.20 -20.22
N VAL A 564 35.27 -27.17 -18.93
CA VAL A 564 36.05 -27.82 -17.87
C VAL A 564 36.15 -29.34 -18.10
N LYS A 565 35.03 -30.00 -18.40
CA LYS A 565 35.02 -31.44 -18.69
C LYS A 565 35.85 -31.77 -19.93
N ALA A 566 35.82 -30.93 -20.97
CA ALA A 566 36.65 -31.12 -22.17
C ALA A 566 38.15 -31.00 -21.85
N HIS A 567 38.56 -30.03 -21.01
CA HIS A 567 39.94 -29.92 -20.55
C HIS A 567 40.39 -31.13 -19.73
N LEU A 568 39.55 -31.60 -18.80
CA LEU A 568 39.85 -32.77 -17.97
C LEU A 568 39.87 -34.07 -18.80
N ALA A 569 38.99 -34.24 -19.79
CA ALA A 569 39.02 -35.39 -20.69
C ALA A 569 40.31 -35.43 -21.52
N ALA A 570 40.83 -34.26 -21.94
CA ALA A 570 42.09 -34.12 -22.64
C ALA A 570 43.34 -34.16 -21.73
N GLY A 571 43.21 -34.55 -20.45
CA GLY A 571 44.32 -34.62 -19.49
C GLY A 571 44.88 -33.26 -19.02
N ARG A 572 44.25 -32.14 -19.40
CA ARG A 572 44.72 -30.78 -19.10
C ARG A 572 44.07 -30.26 -17.81
N ALA A 573 44.65 -30.58 -16.65
CA ALA A 573 44.10 -30.20 -15.35
C ALA A 573 44.33 -28.72 -14.98
N GLU A 574 45.45 -28.10 -15.37
CA GLU A 574 45.77 -26.69 -15.07
C GLU A 574 44.76 -25.70 -15.69
N PRO A 575 44.38 -25.81 -16.99
CA PRO A 575 43.38 -24.93 -17.59
C PRO A 575 41.98 -25.11 -16.99
N ALA A 576 41.61 -26.35 -16.63
CA ALA A 576 40.35 -26.64 -15.97
C ALA A 576 40.25 -25.95 -14.59
N ALA A 577 41.34 -26.02 -13.80
CA ALA A 577 41.40 -25.36 -12.49
C ALA A 577 41.43 -23.83 -12.61
N ARG A 578 42.14 -23.27 -13.61
CA ARG A 578 42.18 -21.82 -13.86
C ARG A 578 40.80 -21.28 -14.23
N LEU A 579 40.10 -21.93 -15.17
CA LEU A 579 38.78 -21.51 -15.62
C LEU A 579 37.78 -21.48 -14.45
N LEU A 580 37.77 -22.53 -13.63
CA LEU A 580 36.94 -22.59 -12.43
C LEU A 580 37.36 -21.58 -11.36
N GLY A 581 38.66 -21.27 -11.25
CA GLY A 581 39.16 -20.22 -10.37
C GLY A 581 38.72 -18.82 -10.81
N GLU A 582 38.65 -18.56 -12.12
CA GLU A 582 38.14 -17.31 -12.69
C GLU A 582 36.61 -17.21 -12.52
N THR A 583 35.87 -18.30 -12.73
CA THR A 583 34.43 -18.35 -12.45
C THR A 583 34.15 -18.11 -10.98
N ALA A 584 34.93 -18.70 -10.06
CA ALA A 584 34.79 -18.52 -8.62
C ALA A 584 35.01 -17.06 -8.15
N ARG A 585 35.76 -16.25 -8.91
CA ARG A 585 35.93 -14.81 -8.65
C ARG A 585 34.74 -13.98 -9.09
N LYS A 586 33.94 -14.49 -10.04
CA LYS A 586 32.77 -13.80 -10.62
C LYS A 586 31.46 -14.23 -9.96
N ARG A 587 31.32 -15.51 -9.59
CA ARG A 587 30.16 -16.07 -8.88
C ARG A 587 30.54 -17.31 -8.07
N SER A 588 29.67 -17.68 -7.13
CA SER A 588 29.78 -18.96 -6.44
C SER A 588 29.75 -20.13 -7.43
N LEU A 589 30.66 -21.10 -7.25
CA LEU A 589 30.69 -22.33 -8.04
C LEU A 589 29.55 -23.25 -7.61
N THR A 590 28.85 -23.82 -8.59
CA THR A 590 27.86 -24.89 -8.36
C THR A 590 28.51 -26.16 -7.80
N THR A 591 27.72 -27.03 -7.17
CA THR A 591 28.20 -28.34 -6.69
C THR A 591 28.91 -29.15 -7.77
N ALA A 592 28.40 -29.12 -9.01
CA ALA A 592 29.03 -29.83 -10.13
C ALA A 592 30.40 -29.23 -10.49
N GLU A 593 30.52 -27.91 -10.53
CA GLU A 593 31.77 -27.19 -10.79
C GLU A 593 32.80 -27.40 -9.68
N GLN A 594 32.38 -27.39 -8.41
CA GLN A 594 33.26 -27.67 -7.28
C GLN A 594 33.80 -29.11 -7.31
N ARG A 595 32.97 -30.09 -7.70
CA ARG A 595 33.45 -31.48 -7.93
C ARG A 595 34.50 -31.53 -9.03
N GLN A 596 34.29 -30.81 -10.14
CA GLN A 596 35.29 -30.75 -11.21
C GLN A 596 36.57 -30.02 -10.79
N LEU A 597 36.47 -28.96 -9.97
CA LEU A 597 37.63 -28.28 -9.39
C LEU A 597 38.44 -29.21 -8.51
N ALA A 598 37.78 -30.03 -7.70
CA ALA A 598 38.47 -31.02 -6.88
C ALA A 598 39.16 -32.10 -7.71
N ILE A 599 38.53 -32.58 -8.78
CA ILE A 599 39.15 -33.52 -9.73
C ILE A 599 40.38 -32.89 -10.39
N ALA A 600 40.29 -31.62 -10.81
CA ALA A 600 41.43 -30.88 -11.37
C ALA A 600 42.57 -30.76 -10.34
N SER A 601 42.26 -30.34 -9.11
CA SER A 601 43.22 -30.20 -8.01
C SER A 601 43.87 -31.53 -7.62
N MET A 602 43.14 -32.65 -7.64
CA MET A 602 43.71 -33.99 -7.42
C MET A 602 44.74 -34.35 -8.49
N ARG A 603 44.44 -34.08 -9.77
CA ARG A 603 45.33 -34.37 -10.90
C ARG A 603 46.57 -33.48 -10.92
N LEU A 604 46.51 -32.30 -10.30
CA LEU A 604 47.63 -31.39 -10.10
C LEU A 604 48.45 -31.70 -8.83
N GLY A 605 48.15 -32.79 -8.12
CA GLY A 605 48.83 -33.16 -6.87
C GLY A 605 48.44 -32.30 -5.65
N ARG A 606 47.47 -31.38 -5.78
CA ARG A 606 46.99 -30.47 -4.73
C ARG A 606 45.94 -31.15 -3.86
N ARG A 607 46.31 -32.26 -3.20
CA ARG A 607 45.39 -33.12 -2.45
C ARG A 607 44.62 -32.40 -1.34
N ARG A 608 45.28 -31.49 -0.60
CA ARG A 608 44.65 -30.69 0.47
C ARG A 608 43.58 -29.73 -0.08
N ASP A 609 43.80 -29.17 -1.26
CA ASP A 609 42.86 -28.24 -1.89
C ASP A 609 41.68 -28.98 -2.50
N ALA A 610 41.93 -30.18 -3.07
CA ALA A 610 40.86 -31.05 -3.53
C ALA A 610 39.95 -31.51 -2.40
N LEU A 611 40.51 -31.90 -1.24
CA LEU A 611 39.74 -32.27 -0.04
C LEU A 611 38.87 -31.10 0.44
N ARG A 612 39.45 -29.92 0.63
CA ARG A 612 38.71 -28.71 1.02
C ARG A 612 37.61 -28.32 0.02
N THR A 613 37.87 -28.54 -1.27
CA THR A 613 36.90 -28.26 -2.33
C THR A 613 35.77 -29.30 -2.37
N LEU A 614 36.07 -30.58 -2.11
CA LEU A 614 35.05 -31.64 -1.99
C LEU A 614 34.17 -31.47 -0.75
N GLU A 615 34.74 -30.98 0.35
CA GLU A 615 33.98 -30.61 1.55
C GLU A 615 32.96 -29.50 1.24
N ARG A 616 33.35 -28.51 0.43
CA ARG A 616 32.43 -27.46 -0.07
C ARG A 616 31.40 -28.02 -1.07
N ALA A 617 31.78 -28.99 -1.90
CA ALA A 617 30.94 -29.60 -2.94
C ALA A 617 29.89 -30.59 -2.41
N LYS A 618 29.96 -30.98 -1.15
CA LYS A 618 28.90 -31.75 -0.48
C LYS A 618 27.76 -30.81 -0.05
N GLY A 619 26.94 -30.34 -0.99
CA GLY A 619 25.60 -29.80 -0.66
C GLY A 619 24.52 -30.87 -0.90
N PRO A 620 23.32 -30.85 -0.26
CA PRO A 620 22.82 -30.06 0.87
C PRO A 620 22.27 -31.00 1.98
N LEU A 621 23.12 -31.80 2.61
CA LEU A 621 22.73 -32.66 3.74
C LEU A 621 23.67 -32.55 4.96
N ALA A 622 24.76 -31.80 4.86
CA ALA A 622 25.69 -31.56 5.97
C ALA A 622 26.05 -30.07 6.16
N THR A 623 25.73 -29.21 5.19
CA THR A 623 25.80 -27.74 5.29
C THR A 623 24.42 -27.09 5.28
N ALA A 624 23.41 -27.85 5.72
CA ALA A 624 22.30 -27.32 6.49
C ALA A 624 22.73 -27.17 7.97
N ALA A 625 23.89 -26.55 8.19
CA ALA A 625 24.10 -25.69 9.34
C ALA A 625 23.59 -24.33 8.86
N VAL A 626 22.30 -24.00 8.92
CA VAL A 626 21.54 -23.82 10.16
C VAL A 626 22.42 -23.17 11.20
N GLY A 627 22.11 -21.92 11.54
CA GLY A 627 22.58 -21.31 12.77
C GLY A 627 22.44 -22.33 13.89
N SER A 628 23.58 -22.78 14.41
CA SER A 628 23.68 -23.78 15.48
C SER A 628 23.00 -23.33 16.77
N GLY A 629 22.46 -22.11 16.84
CA GLY A 629 21.61 -21.63 17.92
C GLY A 629 20.11 -21.75 17.69
N ILE A 630 19.60 -21.66 16.45
CA ILE A 630 18.14 -21.50 16.22
C ILE A 630 17.44 -22.82 15.95
N LEU A 631 17.74 -23.50 14.84
CA LEU A 631 16.99 -24.72 14.49
C LEU A 631 17.46 -25.94 15.31
N VAL A 632 18.71 -25.96 15.78
CA VAL A 632 19.18 -27.06 16.66
C VAL A 632 18.48 -27.02 18.02
N GLN A 633 18.20 -25.83 18.55
CA GLN A 633 17.43 -25.65 19.79
C GLN A 633 15.93 -25.93 19.56
N TYR A 634 15.36 -25.41 18.47
CA TYR A 634 13.95 -25.63 18.10
C TYR A 634 13.60 -27.11 17.87
N TYR A 635 14.48 -27.90 17.23
CA TYR A 635 14.26 -29.34 17.04
C TYR A 635 14.65 -30.21 18.26
N ARG A 636 15.54 -29.74 19.15
CA ARG A 636 15.85 -30.44 20.40
C ARG A 636 14.71 -30.39 21.42
N ASN A 637 13.95 -29.31 21.46
CA ASN A 637 12.83 -29.13 22.40
C ASN A 637 11.53 -29.85 21.98
N ARG A 638 11.48 -30.49 20.81
CA ARG A 638 10.33 -31.31 20.36
C ARG A 638 10.52 -32.83 20.53
N ARG A 639 11.65 -33.25 21.11
CA ARG A 639 11.95 -34.68 21.42
C ARG A 639 12.16 -34.94 22.91
N LYS A 640 11.71 -34.02 23.76
CA LYS A 640 11.45 -34.19 25.19
C LYS A 640 10.09 -33.58 25.48
#